data_AF-Q6ES97-F1
#
_entry.id   AF-Q6ES97-F1
#
_cell.length_a   1.000
_cell.length_b   1.000
_cell.length_c   1.000
_cell.angle_alpha   90.00
_cell.angle_beta   90.00
_cell.angle_gamma   90.00
#
_symmetry.space_group_name_H-M   'P 1'
#
loop_
_entity.id
_entity.type
_entity.pdbx_description
1 polymer ?
#
loop_
_entity_poly.entity_id
_entity_poly.type
_entity_poly.pdbx_seq_one_letter_code
_entity_poly.pdbx_strand_id
1 'polypeptide(L)'
;MVLPLEFLQQFKASDIPDPQEYEAWQSRNLKLLEAGLLVHPLVPLNKSDVSAQRLRQIIRGAYDRPLETGKNSESMQVLRSAVMSLAGRSDDGTSDGCHWADGFPLNLHLYQMLVEACFDNDDGTVVDEIDEVMELLKKTWGILGINQMLHNLCFAWALFNHFVMSGQVDIELLSAAENQLAEVAKDAKTTKDPNYSKVLSSTLSSIMGWTEKRLLAYHETFNTSNIESMQGIVSIGVSAARVLVEDISHEYRRRRKEETDVARSRIETYIRSSLRTAFAQRMEEADSKRSSRNPTPVLSILAKDIGDLAIKEKNLYSPILKTWHPLASGVAVATLHSCFGNELKQFIAGLTELTPDTVQVLKAADKLEKDLVNIAVEDSVDSDDGGKSLIREMPPYEAENAIANLVKVWIKERIDRLKGWVDRTLKQETWNPAANRENIAPSCVEMLRMVGETLDAFFQLPIPMHPVLLPDLMFGLDRSLQLFVSKAKSGCGTRNSFMPQLPPLTRCEVGSNILFKKKEKPQNPQYRGSQNGTTNGADPLALPQLCVRLNTLQFVRGELENLEKKIKTGLRNVESAQADVTDGLDIKFELCQTACQEGIQQLCETTAYKVTFYDLGHVLWDILYIGDIASSRIEILLRELDPILETISGMVHNKVRNRAITALMKATFDGFLLVLLAGGPLRAFTRQDSQIIEDDFKALKDLFLADGDGLPEELVDKASSQVKNVLPLLRTDSESLIDRFKRMMAESNRSGAKNRLPLPPTTGHWSPNEPNTVLRVLCYRYDETATKFLKKTYNLPKKI
;
A
#
# COMPACT_ATOMS: atom_id res chain seq x y z
N MET A 1 -80.70 -26.23 12.59
CA MET A 1 -80.45 -27.12 13.74
C MET A 1 -79.27 -26.56 14.52
N VAL A 2 -79.42 -26.31 15.83
CA VAL A 2 -78.33 -25.78 16.67
C VAL A 2 -77.65 -26.95 17.39
N LEU A 3 -76.47 -27.36 16.93
CA LEU A 3 -75.85 -28.62 17.34
C LEU A 3 -75.60 -28.73 18.86
N PRO A 4 -75.01 -27.74 19.56
CA PRO A 4 -74.76 -27.86 21.00
C PRO A 4 -76.07 -27.94 21.82
N LEU A 5 -77.14 -27.30 21.33
CA LEU A 5 -78.46 -27.35 21.96
C LEU A 5 -79.09 -28.75 21.81
N GLU A 6 -78.95 -29.36 20.64
CA GLU A 6 -79.44 -30.72 20.41
C GLU A 6 -78.66 -31.74 21.24
N PHE A 7 -77.34 -31.60 21.36
CA PHE A 7 -76.54 -32.43 22.26
C PHE A 7 -76.99 -32.30 23.71
N LEU A 8 -77.18 -31.07 24.20
CA LEU A 8 -77.74 -30.82 25.53
C LEU A 8 -79.14 -31.40 25.71
N GLN A 9 -79.93 -31.62 24.66
CA GLN A 9 -81.29 -32.14 24.74
C GLN A 9 -81.37 -33.67 24.61
N GLN A 10 -80.42 -34.29 23.93
CA GLN A 10 -80.44 -35.72 23.61
C GLN A 10 -79.75 -36.58 24.68
N PHE A 11 -78.67 -36.07 25.28
CA PHE A 11 -77.91 -36.80 26.29
C PHE A 11 -78.33 -36.45 27.71
N LYS A 12 -78.51 -37.47 28.54
CA LYS A 12 -78.84 -37.37 29.97
C LYS A 12 -77.63 -37.65 30.83
N ALA A 13 -77.69 -37.23 32.10
CA ALA A 13 -76.65 -37.56 33.09
C ALA A 13 -76.40 -39.07 33.24
N SER A 14 -77.40 -39.93 32.93
CA SER A 14 -77.24 -41.39 32.92
C SER A 14 -76.38 -41.94 31.79
N ASP A 15 -76.17 -41.15 30.73
CA ASP A 15 -75.50 -41.60 29.51
C ASP A 15 -73.99 -41.37 29.56
N ILE A 16 -73.51 -40.62 30.57
CA ILE A 16 -72.09 -40.34 30.83
C ILE A 16 -71.71 -40.98 32.18
N PRO A 17 -70.75 -41.93 32.23
CA PRO A 17 -70.46 -42.70 33.44
C PRO A 17 -69.93 -41.86 34.62
N ASP A 18 -69.20 -40.77 34.34
CA ASP A 18 -68.62 -39.89 35.35
C ASP A 18 -69.40 -38.56 35.45
N PRO A 19 -69.92 -38.21 36.65
CA PRO A 19 -70.58 -36.94 36.88
C PRO A 19 -69.72 -35.71 36.57
N GLN A 20 -68.39 -35.76 36.81
CA GLN A 20 -67.51 -34.63 36.53
C GLN A 20 -67.30 -34.43 35.02
N GLU A 21 -67.12 -35.52 34.27
CA GLU A 21 -67.13 -35.47 32.81
C GLU A 21 -68.45 -34.95 32.23
N TYR A 22 -69.59 -35.31 32.82
CA TYR A 22 -70.90 -34.81 32.42
C TYR A 22 -71.03 -33.29 32.63
N GLU A 23 -70.62 -32.77 33.79
CA GLU A 23 -70.60 -31.33 34.06
C GLU A 23 -69.65 -30.58 33.11
N ALA A 24 -68.45 -31.14 32.87
CA ALA A 24 -67.49 -30.56 31.94
C ALA A 24 -68.01 -30.59 30.48
N TRP A 25 -68.70 -31.65 30.06
CA TRP A 25 -69.36 -31.74 28.76
C TRP A 25 -70.50 -30.72 28.62
N GLN A 26 -71.34 -30.58 29.65
CA GLN A 26 -72.44 -29.60 29.65
C GLN A 26 -71.89 -28.17 29.57
N SER A 27 -70.86 -27.87 30.37
CA SER A 27 -70.17 -26.56 30.33
C SER A 27 -69.58 -26.27 28.95
N ARG A 28 -68.95 -27.25 28.28
CA ARG A 28 -68.42 -27.10 26.92
C ARG A 28 -69.50 -26.73 25.90
N ASN A 29 -70.65 -27.40 25.93
CA ASN A 29 -71.76 -27.09 25.01
C ASN A 29 -72.37 -25.71 25.27
N LEU A 30 -72.52 -25.31 26.54
CA LEU A 30 -72.98 -23.96 26.88
C LEU A 30 -72.00 -22.88 26.46
N LYS A 31 -70.69 -23.12 26.60
CA LYS A 31 -69.64 -22.22 26.11
C LYS A 31 -69.66 -22.07 24.59
N LEU A 32 -69.96 -23.14 23.84
CA LEU A 32 -70.13 -23.06 22.40
C LEU A 32 -71.35 -22.18 22.02
N LEU A 33 -72.47 -22.34 22.73
CA LEU A 33 -73.64 -21.46 22.54
C LEU A 33 -73.32 -20.00 22.90
N GLU A 34 -72.58 -19.78 23.99
CA GLU A 34 -72.12 -18.45 24.40
C GLU A 34 -71.23 -17.82 23.32
N ALA A 35 -70.23 -18.56 22.84
CA ALA A 35 -69.30 -18.09 21.84
C ALA A 35 -70.02 -17.72 20.53
N GLY A 36 -70.92 -18.57 20.05
CA GLY A 36 -71.57 -18.37 18.75
C GLY A 36 -72.71 -17.36 18.77
N LEU A 37 -73.52 -17.33 19.83
CA LEU A 37 -74.73 -16.50 19.86
C LEU A 37 -74.57 -15.18 20.62
N LEU A 38 -73.58 -15.08 21.52
CA LEU A 38 -73.38 -13.89 22.37
C LEU A 38 -72.09 -13.14 22.07
N VAL A 39 -70.99 -13.85 21.83
CA VAL A 39 -69.65 -13.24 21.64
C VAL A 39 -69.38 -12.95 20.17
N HIS A 40 -69.62 -13.93 19.30
CA HIS A 40 -69.38 -13.86 17.85
C HIS A 40 -70.65 -14.16 17.04
N PRO A 41 -71.78 -13.45 17.27
CA PRO A 41 -72.96 -13.63 16.44
C PRO A 41 -72.70 -13.08 15.04
N LEU A 42 -73.31 -13.72 14.02
CA LEU A 42 -73.29 -13.20 12.65
C LEU A 42 -73.87 -11.78 12.60
N VAL A 43 -75.05 -11.58 13.22
CA VAL A 43 -75.72 -10.29 13.32
C VAL A 43 -75.40 -9.64 14.68
N PRO A 44 -74.82 -8.43 14.72
CA PRO A 44 -74.49 -7.75 15.98
C PRO A 44 -75.69 -7.63 16.94
N LEU A 45 -75.44 -7.80 18.24
CA LEU A 45 -76.48 -7.74 19.27
C LEU A 45 -76.72 -6.31 19.80
N ASN A 46 -77.98 -5.97 20.03
CA ASN A 46 -78.35 -4.78 20.79
C ASN A 46 -78.24 -5.04 22.30
N LYS A 47 -77.82 -4.03 23.08
CA LYS A 47 -77.66 -4.16 24.55
C LYS A 47 -78.97 -4.52 25.28
N SER A 48 -80.11 -4.21 24.68
CA SER A 48 -81.47 -4.48 25.19
C SER A 48 -82.08 -5.78 24.65
N ASP A 49 -81.31 -6.63 23.97
CA ASP A 49 -81.83 -7.89 23.43
C ASP A 49 -82.21 -8.85 24.57
N VAL A 50 -83.53 -9.11 24.70
CA VAL A 50 -84.12 -9.90 25.78
C VAL A 50 -83.66 -11.36 25.70
N SER A 51 -83.56 -11.93 24.51
CA SER A 51 -83.11 -13.31 24.29
C SER A 51 -81.63 -13.46 24.66
N ALA A 52 -80.79 -12.48 24.34
CA ALA A 52 -79.38 -12.47 24.72
C ALA A 52 -79.16 -12.33 26.24
N GLN A 53 -79.92 -11.45 26.90
CA GLN A 53 -79.86 -11.31 28.36
C GLN A 53 -80.33 -12.59 29.06
N ARG A 54 -81.40 -13.20 28.54
CA ARG A 54 -81.94 -14.47 29.05
C ARG A 54 -80.91 -15.60 28.91
N LEU A 55 -80.25 -15.73 27.75
CA LEU A 55 -79.20 -16.74 27.55
C LEU A 55 -78.02 -16.53 28.52
N ARG A 56 -77.58 -15.28 28.74
CA ARG A 56 -76.51 -14.98 29.72
C ARG A 56 -76.89 -15.38 31.15
N GLN A 57 -78.14 -15.17 31.56
CA GLN A 57 -78.63 -15.57 32.87
C GLN A 57 -78.64 -17.10 33.02
N ILE A 58 -79.10 -17.82 32.00
CA ILE A 58 -79.12 -19.28 32.00
C ILE A 58 -77.70 -19.85 32.10
N ILE A 59 -76.76 -19.33 31.30
CA ILE A 59 -75.36 -19.78 31.33
C ILE A 59 -74.72 -19.50 32.70
N ARG A 60 -74.94 -18.32 33.29
CA ARG A 60 -74.45 -18.01 34.64
C ARG A 60 -75.01 -18.95 35.69
N GLY A 61 -76.32 -19.21 35.68
CA GLY A 61 -76.94 -20.15 36.62
C GLY A 61 -76.44 -21.59 36.44
N ALA A 62 -76.11 -21.98 35.21
CA ALA A 62 -75.57 -23.31 34.90
C ALA A 62 -74.15 -23.55 35.43
N TYR A 63 -73.38 -22.49 35.72
CA TYR A 63 -72.08 -22.61 36.39
C TYR A 63 -72.20 -22.89 37.89
N ASP A 64 -73.30 -22.46 38.53
CA ASP A 64 -73.54 -22.70 39.96
C ASP A 64 -74.23 -24.06 40.21
N ARG A 65 -75.11 -24.49 39.29
CA ARG A 65 -75.80 -25.78 39.36
C ARG A 65 -76.03 -26.35 37.95
N PRO A 66 -75.75 -27.65 37.71
CA PRO A 66 -75.96 -28.28 36.41
C PRO A 66 -77.41 -28.13 35.91
N LEU A 67 -77.57 -27.86 34.61
CA LEU A 67 -78.89 -27.72 33.98
C LEU A 67 -79.56 -29.09 33.85
N GLU A 68 -80.86 -29.16 34.14
CA GLU A 68 -81.66 -30.37 33.94
C GLU A 68 -81.99 -30.55 32.44
N THR A 69 -81.33 -31.51 31.75
CA THR A 69 -81.35 -31.67 30.28
C THR A 69 -82.55 -32.41 29.68
N GLY A 70 -83.56 -32.78 30.48
CA GLY A 70 -84.71 -33.54 29.98
C GLY A 70 -85.50 -32.80 28.90
N LYS A 71 -85.95 -33.51 27.86
CA LYS A 71 -86.76 -32.94 26.73
C LYS A 71 -88.01 -32.15 27.17
N ASN A 72 -88.55 -32.44 28.36
CA ASN A 72 -89.73 -31.78 28.94
C ASN A 72 -89.39 -30.88 30.14
N SER A 73 -88.10 -30.62 30.42
CA SER A 73 -87.68 -29.73 31.49
C SER A 73 -87.98 -28.28 31.13
N GLU A 74 -88.53 -27.53 32.07
CA GLU A 74 -88.80 -26.09 31.91
C GLU A 74 -87.50 -25.33 31.61
N SER A 75 -86.39 -25.68 32.26
CA SER A 75 -85.08 -25.05 32.02
C SER A 75 -84.58 -25.24 30.57
N MET A 76 -84.82 -26.42 29.98
CA MET A 76 -84.45 -26.70 28.58
C MET A 76 -85.37 -26.02 27.58
N GLN A 77 -86.66 -25.90 27.85
CA GLN A 77 -87.57 -25.15 26.99
C GLN A 77 -87.22 -23.66 26.96
N VAL A 78 -86.86 -23.12 28.13
CA VAL A 78 -86.40 -21.73 28.28
C VAL A 78 -85.09 -21.50 27.53
N LEU A 79 -84.10 -22.39 27.68
CA LEU A 79 -82.85 -22.34 26.92
C LEU A 79 -83.10 -22.44 25.41
N ARG A 80 -83.91 -23.40 24.97
CA ARG A 80 -84.22 -23.61 23.54
C ARG A 80 -84.88 -22.38 22.93
N SER A 81 -85.82 -21.75 23.63
CA SER A 81 -86.48 -20.53 23.14
C SER A 81 -85.50 -19.37 22.92
N ALA A 82 -84.58 -19.14 23.87
CA ALA A 82 -83.58 -18.08 23.77
C ALA A 82 -82.57 -18.36 22.67
N VAL A 83 -82.06 -19.60 22.59
CA VAL A 83 -81.08 -20.04 21.60
C VAL A 83 -81.65 -19.98 20.19
N MET A 84 -82.85 -20.52 19.95
CA MET A 84 -83.48 -20.50 18.62
C MET A 84 -83.83 -19.08 18.19
N SER A 85 -84.26 -18.20 19.11
CA SER A 85 -84.50 -16.78 18.82
C SER A 85 -83.23 -16.04 18.40
N LEU A 86 -82.07 -16.39 18.95
CA LEU A 86 -80.80 -15.76 18.60
C LEU A 86 -80.22 -16.36 17.31
N ALA A 87 -80.31 -17.68 17.14
CA ALA A 87 -79.79 -18.39 15.97
C ALA A 87 -80.61 -18.13 14.70
N GLY A 88 -81.90 -17.78 14.80
CA GLY A 88 -82.75 -17.47 13.64
C GLY A 88 -82.64 -16.03 13.13
N ARG A 89 -81.70 -15.22 13.64
CA ARG A 89 -81.56 -13.81 13.23
C ARG A 89 -80.88 -13.71 11.87
N SER A 90 -81.48 -12.97 10.95
CA SER A 90 -80.92 -12.65 9.62
C SER A 90 -81.06 -11.15 9.31
N ASP A 91 -80.15 -10.60 8.50
CA ASP A 91 -80.14 -9.17 8.13
C ASP A 91 -81.37 -8.75 7.32
N ASP A 92 -81.94 -9.66 6.51
CA ASP A 92 -83.10 -9.40 5.65
C ASP A 92 -84.45 -9.81 6.28
N GLY A 93 -84.45 -10.34 7.51
CA GLY A 93 -85.65 -10.71 8.28
C GLY A 93 -86.57 -11.77 7.64
N THR A 94 -86.16 -12.38 6.53
CA THR A 94 -86.99 -13.24 5.66
C THR A 94 -86.37 -14.61 5.34
N SER A 95 -85.16 -14.89 5.83
CA SER A 95 -84.47 -16.17 5.62
C SER A 95 -84.69 -17.14 6.79
N ASP A 96 -85.05 -18.39 6.48
CA ASP A 96 -85.26 -19.51 7.42
C ASP A 96 -83.92 -20.18 7.87
N GLY A 97 -82.83 -19.40 7.84
CA GLY A 97 -81.45 -19.84 8.11
C GLY A 97 -81.12 -19.95 9.60
N CYS A 98 -80.29 -20.94 9.97
CA CYS A 98 -79.86 -21.18 11.35
C CYS A 98 -78.40 -20.74 11.55
N HIS A 99 -78.22 -19.52 12.03
CA HIS A 99 -76.96 -18.79 12.20
C HIS A 99 -76.41 -18.89 13.64
N TRP A 100 -76.01 -20.10 14.06
CA TRP A 100 -75.49 -20.31 15.42
C TRP A 100 -73.96 -20.35 15.50
N ALA A 101 -73.27 -20.59 14.38
CA ALA A 101 -71.84 -20.87 14.34
C ALA A 101 -71.12 -20.22 13.14
N ASP A 102 -71.78 -19.37 12.36
CA ASP A 102 -71.24 -18.72 11.16
C ASP A 102 -70.71 -17.30 11.40
N GLY A 103 -70.70 -16.83 12.65
CA GLY A 103 -70.06 -15.57 13.01
C GLY A 103 -68.54 -15.69 13.19
N PHE A 104 -67.82 -14.66 12.75
CA PHE A 104 -66.35 -14.62 12.77
C PHE A 104 -65.80 -14.19 14.15
N PRO A 105 -64.72 -14.81 14.67
CA PRO A 105 -63.89 -15.87 14.08
C PRO A 105 -64.26 -17.30 14.53
N LEU A 106 -65.36 -17.49 15.29
CA LEU A 106 -65.74 -18.81 15.81
C LEU A 106 -65.92 -19.83 14.69
N ASN A 107 -66.57 -19.41 13.62
CA ASN A 107 -66.86 -20.24 12.47
C ASN A 107 -65.59 -20.84 11.84
N LEU A 108 -64.56 -20.02 11.67
CA LEU A 108 -63.28 -20.41 11.11
C LEU A 108 -62.56 -21.39 12.04
N HIS A 109 -62.59 -21.16 13.35
CA HIS A 109 -61.96 -22.05 14.32
C HIS A 109 -62.61 -23.44 14.33
N LEU A 110 -63.95 -23.50 14.33
CA LEU A 110 -64.68 -24.76 14.21
C LEU A 110 -64.35 -25.47 12.90
N TYR A 111 -64.25 -24.72 11.81
CA TYR A 111 -63.91 -25.30 10.51
C TYR A 111 -62.46 -25.82 10.45
N GLN A 112 -61.49 -25.11 11.04
CA GLN A 112 -60.11 -25.59 11.16
C GLN A 112 -60.05 -26.93 11.88
N MET A 113 -60.79 -27.09 12.98
CA MET A 113 -60.86 -28.37 13.70
C MET A 113 -61.46 -29.51 12.86
N LEU A 114 -62.37 -29.19 11.94
CA LEU A 114 -62.94 -30.18 11.02
C LEU A 114 -61.97 -30.55 9.89
N VAL A 115 -61.16 -29.60 9.43
CA VAL A 115 -60.13 -29.83 8.41
C VAL A 115 -59.06 -30.81 8.91
N GLU A 116 -58.83 -30.91 10.21
CA GLU A 116 -57.94 -31.94 10.78
C GLU A 116 -58.38 -33.37 10.44
N ALA A 117 -59.66 -33.61 10.14
CA ALA A 117 -60.14 -34.93 9.70
C ALA A 117 -59.59 -35.36 8.32
N CYS A 118 -58.96 -34.44 7.58
CA CYS A 118 -58.26 -34.74 6.33
C CYS A 118 -56.89 -35.38 6.55
N PHE A 119 -56.43 -35.49 7.80
CA PHE A 119 -55.10 -35.98 8.14
C PHE A 119 -55.20 -37.20 9.06
N ASP A 120 -54.28 -38.14 8.88
CA ASP A 120 -54.17 -39.32 9.75
C ASP A 120 -53.65 -38.91 11.15
N ASN A 121 -54.17 -39.56 12.19
CA ASN A 121 -53.81 -39.22 13.57
C ASN A 121 -52.41 -39.69 13.98
N ASP A 122 -51.87 -40.74 13.34
CA ASP A 122 -50.62 -41.38 13.71
C ASP A 122 -49.42 -40.73 12.99
N ASP A 123 -49.52 -40.53 11.67
CA ASP A 123 -48.41 -39.99 10.86
C ASP A 123 -48.61 -38.57 10.31
N GLY A 124 -49.83 -38.02 10.43
CA GLY A 124 -50.15 -36.65 9.97
C GLY A 124 -50.16 -36.49 8.45
N THR A 125 -50.16 -37.59 7.69
CA THR A 125 -50.29 -37.56 6.23
C THR A 125 -51.73 -37.34 5.81
N VAL A 126 -51.96 -36.97 4.55
CA VAL A 126 -53.32 -36.82 4.02
C VAL A 126 -53.97 -38.20 3.88
N VAL A 127 -55.20 -38.35 4.38
CA VAL A 127 -55.93 -39.63 4.30
C VAL A 127 -56.23 -40.04 2.86
N ASP A 128 -56.18 -41.35 2.58
CA ASP A 128 -56.45 -41.90 1.24
C ASP A 128 -57.85 -41.52 0.72
N GLU A 129 -58.86 -41.48 1.59
CA GLU A 129 -60.24 -41.11 1.25
C GLU A 129 -60.54 -39.60 1.32
N ILE A 130 -59.55 -38.75 1.03
CA ILE A 130 -59.67 -37.28 1.13
C ILE A 130 -60.88 -36.72 0.37
N ASP A 131 -61.22 -37.27 -0.79
CA ASP A 131 -62.38 -36.83 -1.58
C ASP A 131 -63.71 -37.05 -0.83
N GLU A 132 -63.84 -38.16 -0.11
CA GLU A 132 -65.04 -38.47 0.68
C GLU A 132 -65.15 -37.54 1.89
N VAL A 133 -64.02 -37.31 2.59
CA VAL A 133 -63.94 -36.38 3.72
C VAL A 133 -64.29 -34.96 3.25
N MET A 134 -63.77 -34.54 2.10
CA MET A 134 -64.05 -33.24 1.51
C MET A 134 -65.53 -33.03 1.18
N GLU A 135 -66.22 -34.05 0.66
CA GLU A 135 -67.66 -33.99 0.43
C GLU A 135 -68.47 -33.89 1.74
N LEU A 136 -67.99 -34.49 2.83
CA LEU A 136 -68.58 -34.31 4.16
C LEU A 136 -68.35 -32.90 4.71
N LEU A 137 -67.14 -32.35 4.56
CA LEU A 137 -66.82 -30.99 4.99
C LEU A 137 -67.65 -29.94 4.25
N LYS A 138 -67.87 -30.08 2.95
CA LYS A 138 -68.71 -29.17 2.15
C LYS A 138 -70.15 -29.06 2.66
N LYS A 139 -70.70 -30.14 3.23
CA LYS A 139 -72.06 -30.12 3.84
C LYS A 139 -72.14 -29.21 5.07
N THR A 140 -71.02 -28.90 5.71
CA THR A 140 -70.96 -28.01 6.88
C THR A 140 -70.86 -26.53 6.52
N TRP A 141 -70.50 -26.20 5.27
CA TRP A 141 -70.20 -24.84 4.82
C TRP A 141 -71.36 -23.86 5.04
N GLY A 142 -72.59 -24.27 4.75
CA GLY A 142 -73.77 -23.43 4.96
C GLY A 142 -74.03 -23.07 6.43
N ILE A 143 -73.67 -23.96 7.38
CA ILE A 143 -73.87 -23.73 8.82
C ILE A 143 -72.77 -22.86 9.42
N LEU A 144 -71.55 -22.95 8.87
CA LEU A 144 -70.37 -22.23 9.33
C LEU A 144 -70.09 -20.96 8.51
N GLY A 145 -70.88 -20.65 7.48
CA GLY A 145 -70.60 -19.52 6.59
C GLY A 145 -69.24 -19.64 5.89
N ILE A 146 -68.80 -20.87 5.60
CA ILE A 146 -67.54 -21.14 4.90
C ILE A 146 -67.82 -21.20 3.41
N ASN A 147 -66.90 -20.65 2.61
CA ASN A 147 -66.91 -20.77 1.17
C ASN A 147 -65.62 -21.45 0.69
N GLN A 148 -65.54 -21.74 -0.61
CA GLN A 148 -64.37 -22.37 -1.22
C GLN A 148 -63.07 -21.62 -0.89
N MET A 149 -63.10 -20.27 -0.90
CA MET A 149 -61.90 -19.45 -0.69
C MET A 149 -61.38 -19.58 0.74
N LEU A 150 -62.26 -19.51 1.75
CA LEU A 150 -61.92 -19.73 3.16
C LEU A 150 -61.44 -21.16 3.39
N HIS A 151 -62.06 -22.15 2.73
CA HIS A 151 -61.58 -23.52 2.77
C HIS A 151 -60.16 -23.62 2.22
N ASN A 152 -59.90 -23.07 1.03
CA ASN A 152 -58.60 -23.14 0.40
C ASN A 152 -57.50 -22.58 1.31
N LEU A 153 -57.80 -21.49 2.02
CA LEU A 153 -56.89 -20.86 2.97
C LEU A 153 -56.67 -21.70 4.23
N CYS A 154 -57.72 -22.27 4.82
CA CYS A 154 -57.61 -23.18 5.96
C CYS A 154 -56.84 -24.45 5.60
N PHE A 155 -57.08 -25.00 4.41
CA PHE A 155 -56.44 -26.23 3.95
C PHE A 155 -54.96 -26.00 3.62
N ALA A 156 -54.61 -24.87 2.97
CA ALA A 156 -53.21 -24.48 2.77
C ALA A 156 -52.46 -24.36 4.11
N TRP A 157 -53.10 -23.76 5.12
CA TRP A 157 -52.54 -23.68 6.48
C TRP A 157 -52.36 -25.05 7.12
N ALA A 158 -53.38 -25.93 7.03
CA ALA A 158 -53.33 -27.26 7.63
C ALA A 158 -52.22 -28.12 7.00
N LEU A 159 -52.13 -28.16 5.66
CA LEU A 159 -51.06 -28.86 4.93
C LEU A 159 -49.67 -28.37 5.36
N PHE A 160 -49.48 -27.04 5.42
CA PHE A 160 -48.22 -26.45 5.86
C PHE A 160 -47.92 -26.76 7.33
N ASN A 161 -48.92 -26.69 8.21
CA ASN A 161 -48.76 -26.95 9.64
C ASN A 161 -48.39 -28.43 9.90
N HIS A 162 -49.02 -29.37 9.19
CA HIS A 162 -48.67 -30.79 9.26
C HIS A 162 -47.25 -31.07 8.74
N PHE A 163 -46.83 -30.40 7.65
CA PHE A 163 -45.42 -30.45 7.22
C PHE A 163 -44.44 -29.95 8.31
N VAL A 164 -44.81 -28.89 9.03
CA VAL A 164 -43.98 -28.37 10.13
C VAL A 164 -43.97 -29.35 11.30
N MET A 165 -45.12 -29.95 11.65
CA MET A 165 -45.28 -30.91 12.73
C MET A 165 -44.58 -32.25 12.46
N SER A 166 -44.49 -32.68 11.20
CA SER A 166 -43.77 -33.89 10.78
C SER A 166 -42.24 -33.73 10.80
N GLY A 167 -41.73 -32.57 11.25
CA GLY A 167 -40.30 -32.31 11.35
C GLY A 167 -39.62 -31.98 10.01
N GLN A 168 -40.39 -31.56 9.00
CA GLN A 168 -39.94 -31.29 7.63
C GLN A 168 -39.49 -32.54 6.84
N VAL A 169 -40.01 -33.72 7.17
CA VAL A 169 -39.63 -34.97 6.49
C VAL A 169 -40.51 -35.21 5.25
N ASP A 170 -41.77 -34.79 5.32
CA ASP A 170 -42.76 -35.04 4.27
C ASP A 170 -42.77 -33.93 3.21
N ILE A 171 -42.04 -34.15 2.12
CA ILE A 171 -41.98 -33.20 0.98
C ILE A 171 -43.29 -33.18 0.19
N GLU A 172 -44.10 -34.23 0.25
CA GLU A 172 -45.39 -34.29 -0.45
C GLU A 172 -46.39 -33.33 0.17
N LEU A 173 -46.45 -33.26 1.51
CA LEU A 173 -47.24 -32.24 2.22
C LEU A 173 -46.81 -30.82 1.87
N LEU A 174 -45.50 -30.58 1.73
CA LEU A 174 -44.97 -29.28 1.31
C LEU A 174 -45.39 -28.93 -0.12
N SER A 175 -45.30 -29.89 -1.05
CA SER A 175 -45.76 -29.73 -2.43
C SER A 175 -47.27 -29.49 -2.51
N ALA A 176 -48.06 -30.23 -1.72
CA ALA A 176 -49.50 -30.03 -1.62
C ALA A 176 -49.85 -28.64 -1.07
N ALA A 177 -49.16 -28.18 -0.02
CA ALA A 177 -49.32 -26.83 0.52
C ALA A 177 -48.98 -25.76 -0.52
N GLU A 178 -47.93 -25.95 -1.33
CA GLU A 178 -47.56 -25.04 -2.42
C GLU A 178 -48.64 -24.96 -3.50
N ASN A 179 -49.16 -26.10 -3.95
CA ASN A 179 -50.25 -26.17 -4.92
C ASN A 179 -51.51 -25.49 -4.39
N GLN A 180 -51.86 -25.76 -3.13
CA GLN A 180 -53.04 -25.15 -2.50
C GLN A 180 -52.85 -23.63 -2.31
N LEU A 181 -51.63 -23.18 -2.01
CA LEU A 181 -51.30 -21.76 -1.92
C LEU A 181 -51.43 -21.04 -3.28
N ALA A 182 -51.22 -21.74 -4.40
CA ALA A 182 -51.46 -21.19 -5.73
C ALA A 182 -52.95 -20.89 -5.97
N GLU A 183 -53.86 -21.72 -5.46
CA GLU A 183 -55.30 -21.44 -5.49
C GLU A 183 -55.65 -20.26 -4.57
N VAL A 184 -55.08 -20.21 -3.36
CA VAL A 184 -55.24 -19.05 -2.45
C VAL A 184 -54.76 -17.75 -3.10
N ALA A 185 -53.67 -17.78 -3.88
CA ALA A 185 -53.17 -16.62 -4.60
C ALA A 185 -54.13 -16.15 -5.72
N LYS A 186 -54.87 -17.06 -6.37
CA LYS A 186 -55.93 -16.70 -7.32
C LYS A 186 -57.13 -16.10 -6.59
N ASP A 187 -57.52 -16.71 -5.48
CA ASP A 187 -58.65 -16.28 -4.64
C ASP A 187 -58.45 -14.85 -4.13
N ALA A 188 -57.27 -14.56 -3.57
CA ALA A 188 -56.85 -13.25 -3.08
C ALA A 188 -57.12 -12.11 -4.09
N LYS A 189 -56.85 -12.35 -5.38
CA LYS A 189 -57.03 -11.35 -6.45
C LYS A 189 -58.48 -11.03 -6.78
N THR A 190 -59.41 -11.91 -6.41
CA THR A 190 -60.82 -11.83 -6.84
C THR A 190 -61.75 -11.33 -5.74
N THR A 191 -61.47 -11.63 -4.47
CA THR A 191 -62.33 -11.26 -3.35
C THR A 191 -62.02 -9.88 -2.79
N LYS A 192 -63.06 -9.22 -2.25
CA LYS A 192 -62.97 -7.95 -1.53
C LYS A 192 -63.50 -8.06 -0.10
N ASP A 193 -63.71 -9.29 0.39
CA ASP A 193 -64.22 -9.53 1.74
C ASP A 193 -63.16 -9.13 2.80
N PRO A 194 -63.44 -8.13 3.65
CA PRO A 194 -62.52 -7.70 4.70
C PRO A 194 -62.15 -8.80 5.69
N ASN A 195 -63.08 -9.73 5.98
CA ASN A 195 -62.82 -10.83 6.90
C ASN A 195 -61.83 -11.82 6.27
N TYR A 196 -62.01 -12.15 4.99
CA TYR A 196 -61.07 -12.98 4.25
C TYR A 196 -59.66 -12.36 4.22
N SER A 197 -59.53 -11.08 3.85
CA SER A 197 -58.23 -10.41 3.78
C SER A 197 -57.49 -10.41 5.13
N LYS A 198 -58.22 -10.29 6.25
CA LYS A 198 -57.64 -10.35 7.59
C LYS A 198 -57.08 -11.73 7.92
N VAL A 199 -57.83 -12.80 7.60
CA VAL A 199 -57.36 -14.19 7.80
C VAL A 199 -56.18 -14.46 6.88
N LEU A 200 -56.29 -14.11 5.60
CA LEU A 200 -55.24 -14.29 4.59
C LEU A 200 -53.93 -13.66 5.06
N SER A 201 -53.97 -12.38 5.47
CA SER A 201 -52.79 -11.67 5.97
C SER A 201 -52.18 -12.36 7.18
N SER A 202 -53.00 -12.81 8.13
CA SER A 202 -52.54 -13.53 9.33
C SER A 202 -51.89 -14.87 8.97
N THR A 203 -52.55 -15.68 8.15
CA THR A 203 -52.06 -17.01 7.74
C THR A 203 -50.75 -16.90 6.96
N LEU A 204 -50.72 -16.04 5.95
CA LEU A 204 -49.52 -15.87 5.12
C LEU A 204 -48.37 -15.25 5.91
N SER A 205 -48.64 -14.35 6.87
CA SER A 205 -47.60 -13.81 7.75
C SER A 205 -47.00 -14.88 8.65
N SER A 206 -47.80 -15.83 9.13
CA SER A 206 -47.31 -16.98 9.91
C SER A 206 -46.44 -17.91 9.08
N ILE A 207 -46.89 -18.27 7.87
CA ILE A 207 -46.12 -19.09 6.92
C ILE A 207 -44.81 -18.39 6.55
N MET A 208 -44.89 -17.11 6.15
CA MET A 208 -43.74 -16.31 5.78
C MET A 208 -42.77 -16.16 6.97
N GLY A 209 -43.26 -15.82 8.17
CA GLY A 209 -42.40 -15.69 9.35
C GLY A 209 -41.67 -16.97 9.72
N TRP A 210 -42.31 -18.13 9.55
CA TRP A 210 -41.67 -19.43 9.77
C TRP A 210 -40.60 -19.73 8.71
N THR A 211 -40.92 -19.52 7.43
CA THR A 211 -39.99 -19.77 6.32
C THR A 211 -38.80 -18.80 6.36
N GLU A 212 -39.03 -17.51 6.61
CA GLU A 212 -37.98 -16.49 6.73
C GLU A 212 -36.99 -16.78 7.85
N LYS A 213 -37.45 -17.28 9.01
CA LYS A 213 -36.56 -17.64 10.12
C LYS A 213 -35.50 -18.66 9.71
N ARG A 214 -35.85 -19.56 8.79
CA ARG A 214 -34.95 -20.57 8.23
C ARG A 214 -34.09 -20.02 7.09
N LEU A 215 -34.71 -19.26 6.19
CA LEU A 215 -34.04 -18.75 4.99
C LEU A 215 -33.04 -17.62 5.29
N LEU A 216 -33.28 -16.78 6.31
CA LEU A 216 -32.35 -15.73 6.74
C LEU A 216 -31.02 -16.29 7.30
N ALA A 217 -30.99 -17.57 7.68
CA ALA A 217 -29.82 -18.31 8.16
C ALA A 217 -29.77 -19.72 7.52
N TYR A 218 -30.02 -19.80 6.21
CA TYR A 218 -30.09 -21.10 5.52
C TYR A 218 -28.79 -21.91 5.59
N HIS A 219 -27.63 -21.27 5.78
CA HIS A 219 -26.35 -21.96 5.96
C HIS A 219 -26.29 -22.79 7.25
N GLU A 220 -27.06 -22.42 8.27
CA GLU A 220 -27.21 -23.16 9.53
C GLU A 220 -28.37 -24.16 9.48
N THR A 221 -29.42 -23.82 8.73
CA THR A 221 -30.65 -24.62 8.68
C THR A 221 -30.55 -25.79 7.70
N PHE A 222 -29.90 -25.59 6.56
CA PHE A 222 -29.85 -26.54 5.46
C PHE A 222 -28.45 -27.06 5.21
N ASN A 223 -28.35 -28.36 4.99
CA ASN A 223 -27.14 -29.08 4.62
C ASN A 223 -27.49 -30.11 3.55
N THR A 224 -26.52 -30.95 3.16
CA THR A 224 -26.73 -31.95 2.09
C THR A 224 -27.83 -32.97 2.38
N SER A 225 -28.21 -33.21 3.64
CA SER A 225 -29.23 -34.21 4.00
C SER A 225 -30.67 -33.69 3.93
N ASN A 226 -30.89 -32.37 3.96
CA ASN A 226 -32.24 -31.77 3.94
C ASN A 226 -32.40 -30.67 2.87
N ILE A 227 -31.45 -30.58 1.94
CA ILE A 227 -31.41 -29.56 0.89
C ILE A 227 -32.64 -29.63 -0.04
N GLU A 228 -33.21 -30.82 -0.24
CA GLU A 228 -34.39 -31.03 -1.09
C GLU A 228 -35.61 -30.23 -0.59
N SER A 229 -35.78 -30.12 0.73
CA SER A 229 -36.86 -29.33 1.35
C SER A 229 -36.69 -27.83 1.15
N MET A 230 -35.45 -27.34 0.92
CA MET A 230 -35.17 -25.91 0.80
C MET A 230 -35.92 -25.30 -0.39
N GLN A 231 -36.00 -25.99 -1.52
CA GLN A 231 -36.67 -25.48 -2.71
C GLN A 231 -38.16 -25.20 -2.44
N GLY A 232 -38.88 -26.15 -1.84
CA GLY A 232 -40.29 -25.96 -1.49
C GLY A 232 -40.50 -24.90 -0.42
N ILE A 233 -39.61 -24.83 0.59
CA ILE A 233 -39.67 -23.80 1.63
C ILE A 233 -39.46 -22.40 1.04
N VAL A 234 -38.52 -22.24 0.11
CA VAL A 234 -38.32 -20.99 -0.63
C VAL A 234 -39.55 -20.66 -1.46
N SER A 235 -40.11 -21.63 -2.18
CA SER A 235 -41.27 -21.41 -3.05
C SER A 235 -42.50 -20.94 -2.28
N ILE A 236 -42.84 -21.61 -1.18
CA ILE A 236 -43.95 -21.21 -0.31
C ILE A 236 -43.70 -19.84 0.32
N GLY A 237 -42.50 -19.60 0.84
CA GLY A 237 -42.16 -18.31 1.47
C GLY A 237 -42.25 -17.14 0.48
N VAL A 238 -41.73 -17.32 -0.74
CA VAL A 238 -41.83 -16.34 -1.83
C VAL A 238 -43.27 -16.13 -2.28
N SER A 239 -44.05 -17.21 -2.40
CA SER A 239 -45.46 -17.14 -2.80
C SER A 239 -46.31 -16.41 -1.76
N ALA A 240 -46.12 -16.72 -0.47
CA ALA A 240 -46.77 -16.00 0.63
C ALA A 240 -46.40 -14.50 0.61
N ALA A 241 -45.11 -14.17 0.43
CA ALA A 241 -44.66 -12.78 0.33
C ALA A 241 -45.25 -12.04 -0.88
N ARG A 242 -45.35 -12.70 -2.04
CA ARG A 242 -45.96 -12.12 -3.26
C ARG A 242 -47.42 -11.76 -3.03
N VAL A 243 -48.21 -12.69 -2.47
CA VAL A 243 -49.64 -12.44 -2.18
C VAL A 243 -49.80 -11.31 -1.17
N LEU A 244 -49.02 -11.30 -0.08
CA LEU A 244 -49.04 -10.23 0.92
C LEU A 244 -48.73 -8.84 0.33
N VAL A 245 -47.73 -8.74 -0.55
CA VAL A 245 -47.31 -7.46 -1.15
C VAL A 245 -48.27 -6.98 -2.25
N GLU A 246 -48.92 -7.89 -2.97
CA GLU A 246 -49.94 -7.57 -3.97
C GLU A 246 -51.24 -7.07 -3.31
N ASP A 247 -51.71 -7.70 -2.23
CA ASP A 247 -52.98 -7.33 -1.56
C ASP A 247 -52.88 -6.10 -0.65
N ILE A 248 -51.79 -5.93 0.10
CA ILE A 248 -51.62 -4.78 1.02
C ILE A 248 -51.39 -3.48 0.23
N SER A 249 -50.97 -3.56 -1.04
CA SER A 249 -50.56 -2.40 -1.81
C SER A 249 -51.68 -1.72 -2.60
N HIS A 250 -52.90 -2.28 -2.69
CA HIS A 250 -53.98 -1.65 -3.45
C HIS A 250 -54.40 -0.27 -2.88
N GLU A 251 -54.12 0.03 -1.61
CA GLU A 251 -54.36 1.37 -1.03
C GLU A 251 -53.26 2.41 -1.33
N TYR A 252 -52.02 2.00 -1.63
CA TYR A 252 -50.88 2.93 -1.76
C TYR A 252 -50.21 2.99 -3.16
N ARG A 253 -50.49 2.07 -4.08
CA ARG A 253 -49.74 1.92 -5.36
C ARG A 253 -50.04 2.96 -6.45
N ARG A 254 -50.64 4.12 -6.15
CA ARG A 254 -50.80 5.20 -7.14
C ARG A 254 -49.54 6.07 -7.35
N ARG A 255 -48.40 5.82 -6.68
CA ARG A 255 -47.25 6.77 -6.71
C ARG A 255 -45.84 6.28 -7.04
N ARG A 256 -45.55 5.00 -7.27
CA ARG A 256 -44.23 4.60 -7.82
C ARG A 256 -44.36 3.41 -8.77
N LYS A 257 -43.78 3.58 -9.95
CA LYS A 257 -43.81 2.67 -11.09
C LYS A 257 -42.46 1.95 -11.23
N GLU A 258 -41.96 1.43 -10.12
CA GLU A 258 -40.83 0.48 -10.10
C GLU A 258 -41.43 -0.83 -9.58
N GLU A 259 -41.74 -1.76 -10.50
CA GLU A 259 -42.08 -3.14 -10.14
C GLU A 259 -40.80 -3.81 -9.62
N THR A 260 -40.51 -3.65 -8.33
CA THR A 260 -39.51 -4.48 -7.66
C THR A 260 -40.04 -5.91 -7.61
N ASP A 261 -39.37 -6.82 -8.32
CA ASP A 261 -39.66 -8.25 -8.22
C ASP A 261 -39.49 -8.73 -6.77
N VAL A 262 -40.62 -9.00 -6.11
CA VAL A 262 -40.69 -9.38 -4.70
C VAL A 262 -39.87 -10.64 -4.43
N ALA A 263 -39.88 -11.60 -5.37
CA ALA A 263 -39.12 -12.83 -5.21
C ALA A 263 -37.63 -12.54 -5.22
N ARG A 264 -37.16 -11.82 -6.25
CA ARG A 264 -35.75 -11.42 -6.38
C ARG A 264 -35.28 -10.70 -5.11
N SER A 265 -35.99 -9.67 -4.65
CA SER A 265 -35.61 -8.89 -3.47
C SER A 265 -35.55 -9.71 -2.17
N ARG A 266 -36.47 -10.66 -1.98
CA ARG A 266 -36.48 -11.56 -0.82
C ARG A 266 -35.31 -12.53 -0.84
N ILE A 267 -35.07 -13.19 -1.97
CA ILE A 267 -33.93 -14.10 -2.12
C ILE A 267 -32.62 -13.37 -1.88
N GLU A 268 -32.47 -12.17 -2.45
CA GLU A 268 -31.31 -11.32 -2.23
C GLU A 268 -31.10 -11.04 -0.73
N THR A 269 -32.18 -10.74 0.00
CA THR A 269 -32.15 -10.53 1.46
C THR A 269 -31.72 -11.80 2.21
N TYR A 270 -32.25 -12.97 1.83
CA TYR A 270 -31.89 -14.25 2.45
C TYR A 270 -30.43 -14.60 2.24
N ILE A 271 -29.92 -14.47 1.00
CA ILE A 271 -28.50 -14.67 0.65
C ILE A 271 -27.62 -13.76 1.51
N ARG A 272 -27.89 -12.45 1.49
CA ARG A 272 -27.06 -11.48 2.22
C ARG A 272 -27.07 -11.71 3.73
N SER A 273 -28.24 -12.00 4.31
CA SER A 273 -28.37 -12.27 5.75
C SER A 273 -27.61 -13.54 6.14
N SER A 274 -27.88 -14.64 5.43
CA SER A 274 -27.33 -15.96 5.73
C SER A 274 -25.81 -15.98 5.61
N LEU A 275 -25.25 -15.35 4.57
CA LEU A 275 -23.80 -15.26 4.39
C LEU A 275 -23.12 -14.33 5.39
N ARG A 276 -23.76 -13.26 5.84
CA ARG A 276 -23.21 -12.41 6.91
C ARG A 276 -23.10 -13.18 8.22
N THR A 277 -24.13 -13.96 8.56
CA THR A 277 -24.09 -14.82 9.75
C THR A 277 -23.03 -15.91 9.62
N ALA A 278 -22.96 -16.59 8.47
CA ALA A 278 -21.94 -17.60 8.21
C ALA A 278 -20.51 -17.01 8.23
N PHE A 279 -20.31 -15.80 7.70
CA PHE A 279 -19.04 -15.09 7.76
C PHE A 279 -18.64 -14.81 9.21
N ALA A 280 -19.56 -14.29 10.03
CA ALA A 280 -19.30 -14.01 11.45
C ALA A 280 -18.88 -15.27 12.22
N GLN A 281 -19.52 -16.41 11.96
CA GLN A 281 -19.11 -17.69 12.56
C GLN A 281 -17.70 -18.13 12.14
N ARG A 282 -17.36 -18.02 10.85
CA ARG A 282 -16.01 -18.36 10.37
C ARG A 282 -14.94 -17.44 10.95
N MET A 283 -15.27 -16.18 11.18
CA MET A 283 -14.41 -15.24 11.86
C MET A 283 -14.16 -15.66 13.32
N GLU A 284 -15.21 -15.98 14.09
CA GLU A 284 -15.07 -16.47 15.47
C GLU A 284 -14.26 -17.78 15.53
N GLU A 285 -14.48 -18.71 14.59
CA GLU A 285 -13.69 -19.94 14.47
C GLU A 285 -12.22 -19.65 14.16
N ALA A 286 -11.94 -18.72 13.24
CA ALA A 286 -10.58 -18.33 12.89
C ALA A 286 -9.86 -17.65 14.07
N ASP A 287 -10.57 -16.81 14.83
CA ASP A 287 -10.05 -16.19 16.05
C ASP A 287 -9.78 -17.21 17.16
N SER A 288 -10.63 -18.23 17.32
CA SER A 288 -10.40 -19.31 18.29
C SER A 288 -9.12 -20.12 17.99
N LYS A 289 -8.81 -20.31 16.69
CA LYS A 289 -7.59 -20.99 16.22
C LYS A 289 -6.31 -20.20 16.50
N ARG A 290 -6.41 -18.90 16.83
CA ARG A 290 -5.29 -18.04 17.26
C ARG A 290 -4.59 -18.55 18.54
N SER A 291 -5.28 -19.34 19.36
CA SER A 291 -4.72 -19.97 20.57
C SER A 291 -3.94 -21.26 20.29
N SER A 292 -3.96 -21.78 19.06
CA SER A 292 -3.17 -22.94 18.65
C SER A 292 -1.80 -22.50 18.11
N ARG A 293 -0.78 -23.34 18.29
CA ARG A 293 0.64 -23.14 17.89
C ARG A 293 0.89 -22.97 16.38
N ASN A 294 -0.04 -22.42 15.60
CA ASN A 294 0.10 -22.24 14.17
C ASN A 294 0.71 -20.87 13.81
N PRO A 295 1.71 -20.82 12.91
CA PRO A 295 2.37 -19.59 12.48
C PRO A 295 1.57 -18.77 11.44
N THR A 296 0.39 -19.23 11.02
CA THR A 296 -0.37 -18.59 9.93
C THR A 296 -1.24 -17.45 10.46
N PRO A 297 -1.23 -16.26 9.82
CA PRO A 297 -2.08 -15.14 10.21
C PRO A 297 -3.58 -15.45 10.13
N VAL A 298 -4.36 -14.97 11.10
CA VAL A 298 -5.81 -15.24 11.20
C VAL A 298 -6.57 -14.84 9.93
N LEU A 299 -6.27 -13.67 9.35
CA LEU A 299 -6.93 -13.22 8.12
C LEU A 299 -6.57 -14.07 6.89
N SER A 300 -5.40 -14.70 6.86
CA SER A 300 -5.06 -15.65 5.80
C SER A 300 -5.88 -16.94 5.92
N ILE A 301 -6.13 -17.40 7.16
CA ILE A 301 -7.01 -18.55 7.42
C ILE A 301 -8.45 -18.19 7.04
N LEU A 302 -8.92 -17.02 7.47
CA LEU A 302 -10.25 -16.53 7.13
C LEU A 302 -10.43 -16.41 5.61
N ALA A 303 -9.45 -15.87 4.88
CA ALA A 303 -9.53 -15.75 3.43
C ALA A 303 -9.78 -17.11 2.74
N LYS A 304 -9.09 -18.16 3.22
CA LYS A 304 -9.30 -19.52 2.73
C LYS A 304 -10.69 -20.05 3.10
N ASP A 305 -11.09 -19.91 4.37
CA ASP A 305 -12.38 -20.41 4.86
C ASP A 305 -13.56 -19.72 4.14
N ILE A 306 -13.41 -18.45 3.74
CA ILE A 306 -14.39 -17.71 2.94
C ILE A 306 -14.38 -18.16 1.47
N GLY A 307 -13.22 -18.47 0.89
CA GLY A 307 -13.14 -19.10 -0.43
C GLY A 307 -13.87 -20.45 -0.47
N ASP A 308 -13.66 -21.29 0.54
CA ASP A 308 -14.36 -22.57 0.68
C ASP A 308 -15.88 -22.38 0.87
N LEU A 309 -16.29 -21.34 1.62
CA LEU A 309 -17.71 -20.97 1.78
C LEU A 309 -18.33 -20.53 0.45
N ALA A 310 -17.63 -19.73 -0.35
CA ALA A 310 -18.09 -19.28 -1.66
C ALA A 310 -18.27 -20.45 -2.64
N ILE A 311 -17.36 -21.42 -2.63
CA ILE A 311 -17.47 -22.64 -3.43
C ILE A 311 -18.67 -23.48 -2.97
N LYS A 312 -18.87 -23.64 -1.65
CA LYS A 312 -20.04 -24.34 -1.10
C LYS A 312 -21.34 -23.67 -1.51
N GLU A 313 -21.42 -22.34 -1.42
CA GLU A 313 -22.57 -21.54 -1.82
C GLU A 313 -22.92 -21.73 -3.30
N LYS A 314 -21.93 -21.57 -4.18
CA LYS A 314 -22.06 -21.78 -5.63
C LYS A 314 -22.58 -23.15 -6.00
N ASN A 315 -22.13 -24.20 -5.31
CA ASN A 315 -22.42 -25.57 -5.67
C ASN A 315 -23.71 -26.12 -5.03
N LEU A 316 -24.06 -25.68 -3.81
CA LEU A 316 -25.15 -26.28 -3.03
C LEU A 316 -26.42 -25.42 -3.01
N TYR A 317 -26.32 -24.12 -2.75
CA TYR A 317 -27.49 -23.28 -2.48
C TYR A 317 -27.86 -22.42 -3.69
N SER A 318 -26.87 -21.83 -4.36
CA SER A 318 -27.09 -20.96 -5.52
C SER A 318 -27.90 -21.61 -6.66
N PRO A 319 -27.74 -22.91 -7.01
CA PRO A 319 -28.55 -23.54 -8.06
C PRO A 319 -30.06 -23.54 -7.75
N ILE A 320 -30.43 -23.65 -6.47
CA ILE A 320 -31.84 -23.61 -6.02
C ILE A 320 -32.37 -22.18 -6.11
N LEU A 321 -31.60 -21.23 -5.58
CA LEU A 321 -31.98 -19.82 -5.48
C LEU A 321 -32.03 -19.12 -6.86
N LYS A 322 -31.31 -19.62 -7.86
CA LYS A 322 -31.34 -19.14 -9.25
C LYS A 322 -32.73 -19.14 -9.89
N THR A 323 -33.61 -20.01 -9.41
CA THR A 323 -35.02 -20.06 -9.83
C THR A 323 -35.75 -18.72 -9.65
N TRP A 324 -35.39 -17.95 -8.62
CA TRP A 324 -36.01 -16.65 -8.30
C TRP A 324 -35.04 -15.47 -8.43
N HIS A 325 -33.73 -15.71 -8.38
CA HIS A 325 -32.71 -14.68 -8.52
C HIS A 325 -31.61 -15.14 -9.47
N PRO A 326 -31.60 -14.71 -10.75
CA PRO A 326 -30.65 -15.20 -11.77
C PRO A 326 -29.17 -15.07 -11.37
N LEU A 327 -28.82 -14.03 -10.60
CA LEU A 327 -27.46 -13.76 -10.11
C LEU A 327 -27.23 -14.20 -8.65
N ALA A 328 -27.83 -15.30 -8.21
CA ALA A 328 -27.76 -15.74 -6.81
C ALA A 328 -26.31 -15.95 -6.32
N SER A 329 -25.48 -16.65 -7.10
CA SER A 329 -24.07 -16.87 -6.74
C SER A 329 -23.28 -15.57 -6.74
N GLY A 330 -23.60 -14.66 -7.65
CA GLY A 330 -23.03 -13.34 -7.73
C GLY A 330 -23.27 -12.51 -6.47
N VAL A 331 -24.54 -12.35 -6.07
CA VAL A 331 -24.93 -11.63 -4.84
C VAL A 331 -24.24 -12.24 -3.61
N ALA A 332 -24.12 -13.56 -3.58
CA ALA A 332 -23.43 -14.26 -2.52
C ALA A 332 -21.96 -13.86 -2.40
N VAL A 333 -21.19 -13.97 -3.49
CA VAL A 333 -19.76 -13.63 -3.47
C VAL A 333 -19.52 -12.13 -3.29
N ALA A 334 -20.41 -11.26 -3.79
CA ALA A 334 -20.36 -9.83 -3.50
C ALA A 334 -20.55 -9.53 -2.00
N THR A 335 -21.42 -10.28 -1.33
CA THR A 335 -21.60 -10.16 0.13
C THR A 335 -20.36 -10.62 0.89
N LEU A 336 -19.79 -11.78 0.54
CA LEU A 336 -18.57 -12.29 1.15
C LEU A 336 -17.38 -11.35 0.92
N HIS A 337 -17.28 -10.82 -0.30
CA HIS A 337 -16.27 -9.85 -0.67
C HIS A 337 -16.37 -8.57 0.17
N SER A 338 -17.58 -8.02 0.32
CA SER A 338 -17.83 -6.84 1.16
C SER A 338 -17.44 -7.09 2.63
N CYS A 339 -17.80 -8.26 3.18
CA CYS A 339 -17.49 -8.61 4.56
C CYS A 339 -15.97 -8.73 4.78
N PHE A 340 -15.27 -9.53 3.96
CA PHE A 340 -13.83 -9.70 4.07
C PHE A 340 -13.08 -8.39 3.78
N GLY A 341 -13.53 -7.61 2.79
CA GLY A 341 -12.93 -6.32 2.43
C GLY A 341 -12.97 -5.31 3.56
N ASN A 342 -14.01 -5.31 4.42
CA ASN A 342 -14.07 -4.44 5.59
C ASN A 342 -13.00 -4.80 6.63
N GLU A 343 -12.78 -6.09 6.87
CA GLU A 343 -11.76 -6.59 7.79
C GLU A 343 -10.35 -6.35 7.26
N LEU A 344 -10.14 -6.57 5.96
CA LEU A 344 -8.89 -6.26 5.29
C LEU A 344 -8.55 -4.77 5.37
N LYS A 345 -9.52 -3.88 5.20
CA LYS A 345 -9.31 -2.43 5.34
C LYS A 345 -8.87 -2.05 6.75
N GLN A 346 -9.49 -2.63 7.78
CA GLN A 346 -9.07 -2.39 9.17
C GLN A 346 -7.66 -2.91 9.43
N PHE A 347 -7.33 -4.09 8.90
CA PHE A 347 -5.99 -4.64 8.98
C PHE A 347 -4.95 -3.73 8.32
N ILE A 348 -5.18 -3.30 7.08
CA ILE A 348 -4.27 -2.43 6.34
C ILE A 348 -4.06 -1.09 7.05
N ALA A 349 -5.12 -0.50 7.61
CA ALA A 349 -5.03 0.76 8.34
C ALA A 349 -4.17 0.66 9.62
N GLY A 350 -4.02 -0.54 10.20
CA GLY A 350 -3.20 -0.80 11.37
C GLY A 350 -1.73 -1.15 11.07
N LEU A 351 -1.34 -1.28 9.80
CA LEU A 351 0.02 -1.69 9.43
C LEU A 351 1.02 -0.54 9.54
N THR A 352 2.12 -0.80 10.23
CA THR A 352 3.25 0.13 10.37
C THR A 352 4.52 -0.38 9.70
N GLU A 353 4.69 -1.70 9.62
CA GLU A 353 5.89 -2.34 9.11
C GLU A 353 5.57 -3.47 8.12
N LEU A 354 6.51 -3.72 7.21
CA LEU A 354 6.46 -4.86 6.30
C LEU A 354 6.96 -6.12 7.01
N THR A 355 6.04 -7.03 7.35
CA THR A 355 6.37 -8.34 7.93
C THR A 355 5.99 -9.49 6.99
N PRO A 356 6.60 -10.68 7.11
CA PRO A 356 6.20 -11.86 6.33
C PRO A 356 4.70 -12.18 6.46
N ASP A 357 4.16 -12.05 7.68
CA ASP A 357 2.75 -12.26 8.01
C ASP A 357 1.85 -11.28 7.23
N THR A 358 2.22 -10.00 7.19
CA THR A 358 1.51 -8.97 6.43
C THR A 358 1.44 -9.31 4.94
N VAL A 359 2.57 -9.75 4.36
CA VAL A 359 2.60 -10.13 2.94
C VAL A 359 1.77 -11.39 2.69
N GLN A 360 1.77 -12.34 3.61
CA GLN A 360 0.94 -13.54 3.53
C GLN A 360 -0.56 -13.22 3.56
N VAL A 361 -1.00 -12.30 4.43
CA VAL A 361 -2.40 -11.83 4.47
C VAL A 361 -2.80 -11.17 3.16
N LEU A 362 -2.00 -10.24 2.65
CA LEU A 362 -2.30 -9.51 1.42
C LEU A 362 -2.31 -10.43 0.18
N LYS A 363 -1.41 -11.42 0.11
CA LYS A 363 -1.45 -12.46 -0.94
C LYS A 363 -2.70 -13.34 -0.86
N ALA A 364 -3.11 -13.73 0.34
CA ALA A 364 -4.32 -14.51 0.53
C ALA A 364 -5.58 -13.72 0.14
N ALA A 365 -5.61 -12.41 0.46
CA ALA A 365 -6.67 -11.49 0.07
C ALA A 365 -6.77 -11.31 -1.45
N ASP A 366 -5.64 -11.08 -2.13
CA ASP A 366 -5.58 -10.97 -3.60
C ASP A 366 -6.08 -12.25 -4.29
N LYS A 367 -5.67 -13.43 -3.79
CA LYS A 367 -6.18 -14.70 -4.30
C LYS A 367 -7.69 -14.83 -4.08
N LEU A 368 -8.18 -14.55 -2.87
CA LEU A 368 -9.61 -14.61 -2.56
C LEU A 368 -10.43 -13.69 -3.46
N GLU A 369 -9.98 -12.45 -3.67
CA GLU A 369 -10.63 -11.51 -4.58
C GLU A 369 -10.78 -12.10 -5.98
N LYS A 370 -9.69 -12.62 -6.55
CA LYS A 370 -9.69 -13.24 -7.89
C LYS A 370 -10.69 -14.41 -7.94
N ASP A 371 -10.69 -15.26 -6.93
CA ASP A 371 -11.61 -16.41 -6.85
C ASP A 371 -13.09 -15.94 -6.76
N LEU A 372 -13.40 -14.95 -5.93
CA LEU A 372 -14.76 -14.41 -5.79
C LEU A 372 -15.23 -13.68 -7.05
N VAL A 373 -14.37 -12.86 -7.65
CA VAL A 373 -14.67 -12.13 -8.89
C VAL A 373 -14.90 -13.11 -10.04
N ASN A 374 -14.13 -14.19 -10.14
CA ASN A 374 -14.36 -15.23 -11.16
C ASN A 374 -15.75 -15.86 -11.01
N ILE A 375 -16.18 -16.18 -9.79
CA ILE A 375 -17.54 -16.71 -9.53
C ILE A 375 -18.60 -15.67 -9.94
N ALA A 376 -18.42 -14.39 -9.61
CA ALA A 376 -19.34 -13.32 -9.99
C ALA A 376 -19.46 -13.17 -11.52
N VAL A 377 -18.33 -13.21 -12.23
CA VAL A 377 -18.28 -13.12 -13.69
C VAL A 377 -18.99 -14.31 -14.33
N GLU A 378 -18.68 -15.54 -13.88
CA GLU A 378 -19.34 -16.76 -14.36
C GLU A 378 -20.86 -16.75 -14.15
N ASP A 379 -21.33 -16.20 -13.03
CA ASP A 379 -22.76 -16.10 -12.72
C ASP A 379 -23.49 -15.07 -13.60
N SER A 380 -22.76 -14.10 -14.13
CA SER A 380 -23.29 -12.95 -14.86
C SER A 380 -23.25 -13.07 -16.39
N VAL A 381 -22.78 -14.20 -16.92
CA VAL A 381 -22.62 -14.42 -18.38
C VAL A 381 -23.91 -14.17 -19.15
N ASP A 382 -25.05 -14.57 -18.59
CA ASP A 382 -26.38 -14.44 -19.22
C ASP A 382 -27.16 -13.19 -18.77
N SER A 383 -26.50 -12.21 -18.11
CA SER A 383 -27.15 -11.00 -17.61
C SER A 383 -27.18 -9.84 -18.62
N ASP A 384 -28.27 -9.06 -18.62
CA ASP A 384 -28.47 -7.94 -19.55
C ASP A 384 -27.39 -6.84 -19.45
N ASP A 385 -26.82 -6.63 -18.27
CA ASP A 385 -25.76 -5.65 -18.04
C ASP A 385 -24.34 -6.24 -18.08
N GLY A 386 -24.23 -7.55 -18.36
CA GLY A 386 -22.97 -8.30 -18.37
C GLY A 386 -22.25 -8.27 -17.02
N GLY A 387 -22.99 -8.25 -15.90
CA GLY A 387 -22.44 -8.27 -14.54
C GLY A 387 -21.92 -6.93 -14.04
N LYS A 388 -22.11 -5.84 -14.78
CA LYS A 388 -21.55 -4.51 -14.42
C LYS A 388 -22.05 -4.00 -13.07
N SER A 389 -23.33 -4.17 -12.76
CA SER A 389 -23.90 -3.78 -11.46
C SER A 389 -23.26 -4.58 -10.32
N LEU A 390 -23.11 -5.89 -10.50
CA LEU A 390 -22.52 -6.79 -9.51
C LEU A 390 -21.05 -6.48 -9.25
N ILE A 391 -20.25 -6.30 -10.30
CA ILE A 391 -18.83 -5.97 -10.17
C ILE A 391 -18.61 -4.61 -9.50
N ARG A 392 -19.55 -3.67 -9.64
CA ARG A 392 -19.50 -2.39 -8.90
C ARG A 392 -19.69 -2.56 -7.38
N GLU A 393 -20.35 -3.61 -6.92
CA GLU A 393 -20.46 -3.95 -5.50
C GLU A 393 -19.15 -4.57 -4.95
N MET A 394 -18.22 -4.97 -5.82
CA MET A 394 -16.95 -5.61 -5.50
C MET A 394 -15.75 -4.71 -5.88
N PRO A 395 -15.57 -3.55 -5.20
CA PRO A 395 -14.42 -2.70 -5.46
C PRO A 395 -13.12 -3.41 -5.06
N PRO A 396 -12.02 -3.25 -5.83
CA PRO A 396 -10.81 -4.01 -5.59
C PRO A 396 -10.25 -3.78 -4.18
N TYR A 397 -9.71 -4.82 -3.57
CA TYR A 397 -9.03 -4.81 -2.27
C TYR A 397 -7.72 -4.04 -2.30
N GLU A 398 -7.14 -3.82 -3.49
CA GLU A 398 -5.86 -3.13 -3.68
C GLU A 398 -4.70 -3.76 -2.89
N ALA A 399 -4.73 -5.08 -2.67
CA ALA A 399 -3.75 -5.78 -1.85
C ALA A 399 -2.31 -5.63 -2.40
N GLU A 400 -2.14 -5.70 -3.72
CA GLU A 400 -0.84 -5.46 -4.36
C GLU A 400 -0.33 -4.02 -4.15
N ASN A 401 -1.23 -3.03 -4.20
CA ASN A 401 -0.89 -1.63 -3.95
C ASN A 401 -0.49 -1.40 -2.48
N ALA A 402 -1.18 -2.06 -1.54
CA ALA A 402 -0.81 -2.05 -0.13
C ALA A 402 0.59 -2.64 0.10
N ILE A 403 0.92 -3.78 -0.53
CA ILE A 403 2.27 -4.35 -0.50
C ILE A 403 3.28 -3.35 -1.07
N ALA A 404 2.99 -2.72 -2.20
CA ALA A 404 3.86 -1.73 -2.85
C ALA A 404 4.22 -0.57 -1.92
N ASN A 405 3.21 -0.03 -1.24
CA ASN A 405 3.37 1.10 -0.32
C ASN A 405 4.19 0.72 0.90
N LEU A 406 3.97 -0.47 1.47
CA LEU A 406 4.77 -0.97 2.61
C LEU A 406 6.23 -1.19 2.22
N VAL A 407 6.48 -1.74 1.02
CA VAL A 407 7.86 -1.91 0.52
C VAL A 407 8.52 -0.56 0.26
N LYS A 408 7.80 0.44 -0.27
CA LYS A 408 8.33 1.81 -0.43
C LYS A 408 8.72 2.44 0.91
N VAL A 409 7.90 2.26 1.95
CA VAL A 409 8.23 2.69 3.32
C VAL A 409 9.48 1.97 3.83
N TRP A 410 9.54 0.64 3.67
CA TRP A 410 10.71 -0.16 4.04
C TRP A 410 11.98 0.30 3.31
N ILE A 411 11.92 0.56 2.00
CA ILE A 411 13.04 1.09 1.21
C ILE A 411 13.50 2.42 1.82
N LYS A 412 12.56 3.35 2.04
CA LYS A 412 12.87 4.66 2.61
C LYS A 412 13.61 4.55 3.96
N GLU A 413 13.11 3.72 4.87
CA GLU A 413 13.75 3.49 6.18
C GLU A 413 15.16 2.91 6.06
N ARG A 414 15.35 1.92 5.17
CA ARG A 414 16.67 1.32 4.90
C ARG A 414 17.66 2.35 4.37
N ILE A 415 17.23 3.18 3.42
CA ILE A 415 18.04 4.24 2.81
C ILE A 415 18.36 5.35 3.81
N ASP A 416 17.39 5.80 4.60
CA ASP A 416 17.60 6.87 5.58
C ASP A 416 18.52 6.41 6.72
N ARG A 417 18.41 5.14 7.14
CA ARG A 417 19.36 4.53 8.08
C ARG A 417 20.77 4.47 7.51
N LEU A 418 20.91 4.11 6.23
CA LEU A 418 22.20 4.05 5.55
C LEU A 418 22.85 5.44 5.46
N LYS A 419 22.09 6.47 5.05
CA LYS A 419 22.56 7.87 5.04
C LYS A 419 22.98 8.35 6.43
N GLY A 420 22.15 8.09 7.45
CA GLY A 420 22.45 8.45 8.83
C GLY A 420 23.67 7.71 9.40
N TRP A 421 23.95 6.50 8.90
CA TRP A 421 25.20 5.79 9.19
C TRP A 421 26.40 6.45 8.51
N VAL A 422 26.33 6.73 7.20
CA VAL A 422 27.41 7.42 6.44
C VAL A 422 27.80 8.73 7.13
N ASP A 423 26.80 9.51 7.55
CA ASP A 423 26.98 10.80 8.20
C ASP A 423 27.72 10.74 9.54
N ARG A 424 27.51 9.67 10.31
CA ARG A 424 28.16 9.46 11.60
C ARG A 424 29.55 8.87 11.44
N THR A 425 29.67 7.83 10.60
CA THR A 425 30.92 7.10 10.40
C THR A 425 31.99 7.96 9.74
N LEU A 426 31.66 8.71 8.68
CA LEU A 426 32.67 9.53 7.98
C LEU A 426 33.17 10.73 8.79
N LYS A 427 32.45 11.16 9.84
CA LYS A 427 32.96 12.16 10.79
C LYS A 427 34.05 11.59 11.72
N GLN A 428 34.03 10.28 11.95
CA GLN A 428 34.96 9.58 12.83
C GLN A 428 36.07 8.85 12.04
N GLU A 429 35.96 8.82 10.70
CA GLU A 429 36.94 8.15 9.84
C GLU A 429 38.29 8.87 9.85
N THR A 430 39.33 8.11 10.19
CA THR A 430 40.71 8.58 10.34
C THR A 430 41.54 8.46 9.07
N TRP A 431 41.07 7.71 8.06
CA TRP A 431 41.77 7.48 6.79
C TRP A 431 43.13 6.81 7.00
N ASN A 432 43.18 5.83 7.89
CA ASN A 432 44.43 5.17 8.28
C ASN A 432 44.98 4.28 7.14
N PRO A 433 46.20 4.53 6.63
CA PRO A 433 46.81 3.72 5.58
C PRO A 433 47.15 2.29 6.03
N ALA A 434 47.39 2.06 7.32
CA ALA A 434 47.68 0.73 7.84
C ALA A 434 46.43 -0.14 8.07
N ALA A 435 45.24 0.35 7.71
CA ALA A 435 43.98 -0.35 8.01
C ALA A 435 43.81 -1.66 7.24
N ASN A 436 44.35 -1.78 6.03
CA ASN A 436 44.32 -2.98 5.20
C ASN A 436 45.41 -2.94 4.12
N ARG A 437 45.63 -4.07 3.45
CA ARG A 437 46.66 -4.23 2.41
C ARG A 437 46.42 -3.35 1.17
N GLU A 438 45.19 -2.92 0.93
CA GLU A 438 44.81 -2.13 -0.24
C GLU A 438 44.82 -0.61 0.05
N ASN A 439 45.17 -0.20 1.28
CA ASN A 439 45.13 1.17 1.75
C ASN A 439 43.76 1.84 1.48
N ILE A 440 42.65 1.16 1.73
CA ILE A 440 41.28 1.69 1.60
C ILE A 440 40.65 1.98 2.96
N ALA A 441 39.65 2.86 3.02
CA ALA A 441 38.95 3.13 4.28
C ALA A 441 38.07 1.93 4.69
N PRO A 442 38.14 1.45 5.95
CA PRO A 442 37.25 0.40 6.45
C PRO A 442 35.76 0.75 6.31
N SER A 443 35.42 2.04 6.45
CA SER A 443 34.05 2.54 6.25
C SER A 443 33.50 2.23 4.87
N CYS A 444 34.35 2.11 3.84
CA CYS A 444 33.92 1.80 2.48
C CYS A 444 33.48 0.34 2.34
N VAL A 445 34.25 -0.59 2.91
CA VAL A 445 33.94 -2.02 2.89
C VAL A 445 32.62 -2.27 3.60
N GLU A 446 32.45 -1.64 4.76
CA GLU A 446 31.22 -1.74 5.55
C GLU A 446 30.01 -1.12 4.84
N MET A 447 30.18 0.02 4.17
CA MET A 447 29.16 0.64 3.32
C MET A 447 28.67 -0.33 2.24
N LEU A 448 29.59 -0.92 1.47
CA LEU A 448 29.27 -1.85 0.40
C LEU A 448 28.63 -3.15 0.93
N ARG A 449 29.05 -3.62 2.11
CA ARG A 449 28.41 -4.75 2.80
C ARG A 449 26.94 -4.44 3.13
N MET A 450 26.65 -3.30 3.76
CA MET A 450 25.27 -2.91 4.08
C MET A 450 24.39 -2.70 2.84
N VAL A 451 24.96 -2.16 1.76
CA VAL A 451 24.28 -2.07 0.46
C VAL A 451 23.96 -3.47 -0.06
N GLY A 452 24.93 -4.38 -0.02
CA GLY A 452 24.76 -5.78 -0.40
C GLY A 452 23.69 -6.50 0.41
N GLU A 453 23.65 -6.31 1.72
CA GLU A 453 22.65 -6.90 2.63
C GLU A 453 21.25 -6.32 2.42
N THR A 454 21.17 -5.04 2.07
CA THR A 454 19.88 -4.40 1.74
C THR A 454 19.31 -4.99 0.46
N LEU A 455 20.16 -5.25 -0.55
CA LEU A 455 19.75 -5.93 -1.78
C LEU A 455 19.30 -7.37 -1.49
N ASP A 456 20.05 -8.13 -0.68
CA ASP A 456 19.66 -9.51 -0.31
C ASP A 456 18.31 -9.53 0.40
N ALA A 457 18.12 -8.64 1.38
CA ALA A 457 16.85 -8.53 2.11
C ALA A 457 15.68 -8.16 1.18
N PHE A 458 15.90 -7.29 0.20
CA PHE A 458 14.88 -6.91 -0.78
C PHE A 458 14.44 -8.11 -1.65
N PHE A 459 15.40 -8.87 -2.18
CA PHE A 459 15.08 -10.04 -3.01
C PHE A 459 14.48 -11.22 -2.21
N GLN A 460 14.70 -11.27 -0.90
CA GLN A 460 14.05 -12.24 -0.01
C GLN A 460 12.59 -11.89 0.33
N LEU A 461 12.13 -10.67 0.04
CA LEU A 461 10.73 -10.30 0.27
C LEU A 461 9.81 -11.15 -0.63
N PRO A 462 8.77 -11.79 -0.09
CA PRO A 462 7.88 -12.65 -0.86
C PRO A 462 6.85 -11.82 -1.65
N ILE A 463 7.30 -10.94 -2.55
CA ILE A 463 6.45 -10.02 -3.33
C ILE A 463 6.57 -10.31 -4.84
N PRO A 464 5.52 -10.07 -5.65
CA PRO A 464 5.59 -10.25 -7.11
C PRO A 464 6.18 -9.04 -7.86
N MET A 465 6.42 -7.93 -7.17
CA MET A 465 6.64 -6.61 -7.80
C MET A 465 8.08 -6.09 -7.68
N HIS A 466 9.07 -6.96 -7.46
CA HIS A 466 10.48 -6.55 -7.41
C HIS A 466 10.92 -5.71 -8.61
N PRO A 467 10.58 -6.05 -9.88
CA PRO A 467 11.03 -5.25 -11.02
C PRO A 467 10.50 -3.80 -10.99
N VAL A 468 9.31 -3.59 -10.46
CA VAL A 468 8.65 -2.28 -10.39
C VAL A 468 9.24 -1.42 -9.27
N LEU A 469 9.62 -2.02 -8.14
CA LEU A 469 10.12 -1.31 -6.96
C LEU A 469 11.65 -1.20 -6.90
N LEU A 470 12.36 -2.01 -7.67
CA LEU A 470 13.82 -1.99 -7.72
C LEU A 470 14.41 -0.61 -8.12
N PRO A 471 13.86 0.13 -9.10
CA PRO A 471 14.37 1.46 -9.44
C PRO A 471 14.40 2.44 -8.25
N ASP A 472 13.37 2.42 -7.40
CA ASP A 472 13.31 3.26 -6.20
C ASP A 472 14.44 2.92 -5.20
N LEU A 473 14.68 1.62 -4.98
CA LEU A 473 15.78 1.13 -4.15
C LEU A 473 17.14 1.50 -4.76
N MET A 474 17.33 1.27 -6.06
CA MET A 474 18.56 1.57 -6.77
C MET A 474 18.91 3.05 -6.69
N PHE A 475 17.93 3.93 -6.97
CA PHE A 475 18.13 5.37 -6.86
C PHE A 475 18.52 5.80 -5.43
N GLY A 476 17.88 5.21 -4.41
CA GLY A 476 18.21 5.45 -3.02
C GLY A 476 19.63 5.00 -2.64
N LEU A 477 20.06 3.83 -3.11
CA LEU A 477 21.40 3.30 -2.88
C LEU A 477 22.47 4.10 -3.62
N ASP A 478 22.22 4.46 -4.88
CA ASP A 478 23.13 5.26 -5.70
C ASP A 478 23.37 6.64 -5.08
N ARG A 479 22.29 7.32 -4.64
CA ARG A 479 22.41 8.57 -3.87
C ARG A 479 23.18 8.41 -2.56
N SER A 480 23.03 7.29 -1.87
CA SER A 480 23.73 7.04 -0.60
C SER A 480 25.23 6.80 -0.82
N LEU A 481 25.60 6.10 -1.89
CA LEU A 481 26.99 5.93 -2.32
C LEU A 481 27.58 7.26 -2.82
N GLN A 482 26.83 8.04 -3.60
CA GLN A 482 27.22 9.39 -4.01
C GLN A 482 27.49 10.30 -2.81
N LEU A 483 26.63 10.25 -1.78
CA LEU A 483 26.81 10.98 -0.53
C LEU A 483 28.10 10.57 0.18
N PHE A 484 28.38 9.26 0.26
CA PHE A 484 29.63 8.73 0.81
C PHE A 484 30.84 9.32 0.09
N VAL A 485 30.86 9.29 -1.25
CA VAL A 485 31.94 9.84 -2.08
C VAL A 485 32.09 11.35 -1.86
N SER A 486 30.98 12.09 -1.82
CA SER A 486 31.01 13.54 -1.58
C SER A 486 31.56 13.89 -0.20
N LYS A 487 31.29 13.08 0.83
CA LYS A 487 31.82 13.28 2.17
C LYS A 487 33.27 12.82 2.29
N ALA A 488 33.66 11.76 1.60
CA ALA A 488 35.05 11.29 1.53
C ALA A 488 36.01 12.34 0.94
N LYS A 489 35.54 13.22 0.05
CA LYS A 489 36.34 14.37 -0.45
C LYS A 489 36.22 15.64 0.38
N SER A 490 35.25 15.71 1.28
CA SER A 490 35.01 16.92 2.08
C SER A 490 36.19 17.20 3.01
N GLY A 491 36.50 18.49 3.19
CA GLY A 491 37.63 18.95 4.00
C GLY A 491 39.00 18.89 3.31
N CYS A 492 39.13 18.29 2.12
CA CYS A 492 40.42 18.20 1.43
C CYS A 492 40.89 19.52 0.79
N GLY A 493 39.98 20.46 0.54
CA GLY A 493 40.26 21.69 -0.19
C GLY A 493 40.24 21.51 -1.71
N THR A 494 40.69 22.55 -2.41
CA THR A 494 40.77 22.62 -3.88
C THR A 494 42.16 23.07 -4.30
N ARG A 495 42.49 22.99 -5.61
CA ARG A 495 43.70 23.59 -6.19
C ARG A 495 43.98 25.00 -5.64
N ASN A 496 42.98 25.88 -5.68
CA ASN A 496 43.11 27.28 -5.27
C ASN A 496 43.33 27.46 -3.76
N SER A 497 42.98 26.45 -2.95
CA SER A 497 43.17 26.49 -1.49
C SER A 497 44.65 26.48 -1.11
N PHE A 498 45.53 25.95 -1.98
CA PHE A 498 46.97 25.83 -1.73
C PHE A 498 47.81 26.77 -2.60
N MET A 499 47.21 27.45 -3.59
CA MET A 499 47.96 28.37 -4.43
C MET A 499 48.37 29.63 -3.66
N PRO A 500 49.65 30.02 -3.70
CA PRO A 500 50.13 31.21 -3.02
C PRO A 500 49.67 32.49 -3.71
N GLN A 501 49.52 33.56 -2.93
CA GLN A 501 49.26 34.89 -3.48
C GLN A 501 50.50 35.41 -4.20
N LEU A 502 50.30 36.03 -5.36
CA LEU A 502 51.40 36.56 -6.15
C LEU A 502 52.05 37.75 -5.42
N PRO A 503 53.39 37.77 -5.26
CA PRO A 503 54.06 38.91 -4.65
C PRO A 503 53.89 40.17 -5.52
N PRO A 504 53.98 41.36 -4.91
CA PRO A 504 53.90 42.61 -5.65
C PRO A 504 55.08 42.73 -6.62
N LEU A 505 54.86 43.42 -7.74
CA LEU A 505 55.88 43.60 -8.77
C LEU A 505 57.00 44.52 -8.28
N THR A 506 58.22 44.00 -8.25
CA THR A 506 59.45 44.74 -7.94
C THR A 506 60.39 44.75 -9.15
N ARG A 507 61.40 45.62 -9.15
CA ARG A 507 62.50 45.58 -10.13
C ARG A 507 63.83 45.27 -9.44
N CYS A 508 64.76 44.62 -10.13
CA CYS A 508 66.07 44.30 -9.58
C CYS A 508 66.90 45.54 -9.16
N GLU A 509 67.72 45.37 -8.13
CA GLU A 509 68.72 46.36 -7.71
C GLU A 509 70.06 46.10 -8.41
N VAL A 510 70.27 46.75 -9.56
CA VAL A 510 71.56 46.72 -10.28
C VAL A 510 72.41 47.90 -9.82
N GLY A 511 73.60 47.64 -9.26
CA GLY A 511 74.53 48.65 -8.75
C GLY A 511 75.90 48.59 -9.44
N SER A 512 76.49 49.75 -9.71
CA SER A 512 77.81 49.93 -10.32
C SER A 512 78.95 49.60 -9.34
N ASN A 513 79.78 48.62 -9.72
CA ASN A 513 81.10 48.24 -9.19
C ASN A 513 81.60 48.95 -7.91
N ILE A 514 81.31 48.40 -6.72
CA ILE A 514 82.28 48.36 -5.60
C ILE A 514 82.08 47.04 -4.84
N LEU A 515 83.18 46.29 -4.76
CA LEU A 515 83.42 45.13 -3.91
C LEU A 515 82.98 45.40 -2.46
N PHE A 516 81.81 44.91 -2.05
CA PHE A 516 81.44 44.80 -0.64
C PHE A 516 81.04 43.36 -0.31
N LYS A 517 82.03 42.62 0.22
CA LYS A 517 81.77 41.64 1.27
C LYS A 517 81.13 42.39 2.45
N LYS A 518 79.82 42.61 2.41
CA LYS A 518 79.06 42.97 3.60
C LYS A 518 78.31 41.74 4.05
N LYS A 519 78.84 41.15 5.12
CA LYS A 519 78.21 40.13 5.95
C LYS A 519 76.99 40.80 6.61
N GLU A 520 75.91 41.00 5.86
CA GLU A 520 74.61 41.21 6.47
C GLU A 520 74.27 39.88 7.15
N LYS A 521 74.18 39.93 8.48
CA LYS A 521 73.56 38.84 9.25
C LYS A 521 72.26 38.49 8.52
N PRO A 522 71.92 37.20 8.31
CA PRO A 522 70.55 36.88 7.99
C PRO A 522 69.73 37.49 9.12
N GLN A 523 68.96 38.53 8.81
CA GLN A 523 67.78 38.79 9.62
C GLN A 523 67.01 37.51 9.46
N ASN A 524 66.95 36.72 10.55
CA ASN A 524 66.13 35.53 10.61
C ASN A 524 64.84 35.86 9.87
N PRO A 525 64.48 35.16 8.77
CA PRO A 525 63.06 35.05 8.52
C PRO A 525 62.56 34.52 9.86
N GLN A 526 61.71 35.31 10.53
CA GLN A 526 61.00 34.78 11.67
C GLN A 526 60.48 33.44 11.17
N TYR A 527 61.04 32.38 11.73
CA TYR A 527 60.48 31.07 11.68
C TYR A 527 59.07 31.33 12.23
N ARG A 528 58.10 31.64 11.37
CA ARG A 528 56.77 31.11 11.56
C ARG A 528 57.03 29.63 11.42
N GLY A 529 57.40 29.04 12.56
CA GLY A 529 57.41 27.61 12.66
C GLY A 529 56.11 27.14 12.05
N SER A 530 56.20 25.96 11.45
CA SER A 530 55.19 24.96 11.72
C SER A 530 54.72 25.10 13.17
N GLN A 531 53.68 25.90 13.39
CA GLN A 531 52.74 25.61 14.45
C GLN A 531 52.04 24.38 13.95
N ASN A 532 52.61 23.22 14.28
CA ASN A 532 51.97 21.94 14.50
C ASN A 532 53.02 20.95 15.01
N GLY A 533 53.72 21.36 16.07
CA GLY A 533 54.51 20.47 16.90
C GLY A 533 53.89 20.40 18.29
N THR A 534 52.73 19.74 18.41
CA THR A 534 52.17 19.02 19.59
C THR A 534 50.64 19.06 19.62
N THR A 535 50.01 18.12 18.95
CA THR A 535 48.90 17.32 19.50
C THR A 535 48.91 15.99 18.77
N ASN A 536 48.78 14.88 19.51
CA ASN A 536 48.61 13.53 18.99
C ASN A 536 47.28 13.40 18.20
N GLY A 537 47.19 14.04 17.04
CA GLY A 537 46.12 13.92 16.07
C GLY A 537 46.75 13.92 14.68
N ALA A 538 46.62 12.81 13.96
CA ALA A 538 47.13 12.70 12.59
C ALA A 538 46.50 13.80 11.72
N ASP A 539 47.32 14.57 10.99
CA ASP A 539 46.81 15.53 10.01
C ASP A 539 45.95 14.79 8.97
N PRO A 540 44.63 15.04 8.89
CA PRO A 540 43.75 14.36 7.95
C PRO A 540 44.06 14.69 6.47
N LEU A 541 44.95 15.66 6.22
CA LEU A 541 45.46 16.06 4.91
C LEU A 541 46.89 15.60 4.64
N ALA A 542 47.49 14.79 5.51
CA ALA A 542 48.77 14.19 5.22
C ALA A 542 48.67 13.27 3.97
N LEU A 543 49.79 13.19 3.23
CA LEU A 543 49.84 12.48 1.94
C LEU A 543 49.32 11.04 2.01
N PRO A 544 49.68 10.21 3.02
CA PRO A 544 49.14 8.86 3.16
C PRO A 544 47.61 8.81 3.26
N GLN A 545 46.98 9.72 4.01
CA GLN A 545 45.53 9.81 4.20
C GLN A 545 44.82 10.22 2.90
N LEU A 546 45.41 11.12 2.12
CA LEU A 546 44.91 11.51 0.80
C LEU A 546 45.01 10.34 -0.21
N CYS A 547 46.08 9.55 -0.15
CA CYS A 547 46.22 8.32 -0.93
C CYS A 547 45.12 7.30 -0.57
N VAL A 548 44.80 7.14 0.73
CA VAL A 548 43.71 6.25 1.19
C VAL A 548 42.35 6.71 0.64
N ARG A 549 42.07 8.02 0.67
CA ARG A 549 40.84 8.58 0.09
C ARG A 549 40.75 8.30 -1.42
N LEU A 550 41.84 8.48 -2.16
CA LEU A 550 41.91 8.17 -3.59
C LEU A 550 41.63 6.70 -3.88
N ASN A 551 42.29 5.80 -3.14
CA ASN A 551 42.09 4.36 -3.29
C ASN A 551 40.66 3.95 -2.93
N THR A 552 40.09 4.55 -1.90
CA THR A 552 38.71 4.32 -1.49
C THR A 552 37.73 4.64 -2.62
N LEU A 553 37.86 5.79 -3.29
CA LEU A 553 36.98 6.12 -4.43
C LEU A 553 37.19 5.19 -5.62
N GLN A 554 38.42 4.76 -5.87
CA GLN A 554 38.71 3.79 -6.94
C GLN A 554 38.14 2.40 -6.62
N PHE A 555 38.15 2.01 -5.34
CA PHE A 555 37.57 0.76 -4.88
C PHE A 555 36.04 0.78 -5.01
N VAL A 556 35.36 1.83 -4.52
CA VAL A 556 33.91 2.01 -4.73
C VAL A 556 33.56 1.85 -6.21
N ARG A 557 34.28 2.55 -7.09
CA ARG A 557 34.05 2.48 -8.54
C ARG A 557 34.21 1.06 -9.12
N GLY A 558 35.14 0.27 -8.60
CA GLY A 558 35.33 -1.12 -9.03
C GLY A 558 34.20 -2.04 -8.56
N GLU A 559 33.67 -1.80 -7.36
CA GLU A 559 32.61 -2.61 -6.76
C GLU A 559 31.21 -2.31 -7.30
N LEU A 560 31.00 -1.16 -7.98
CA LEU A 560 29.72 -0.85 -8.63
C LEU A 560 29.32 -1.94 -9.65
N GLU A 561 30.28 -2.43 -10.45
CA GLU A 561 30.01 -3.50 -11.43
C GLU A 561 29.60 -4.82 -10.74
N ASN A 562 30.14 -5.10 -9.55
CA ASN A 562 29.78 -6.28 -8.77
C ASN A 562 28.36 -6.16 -8.20
N LEU A 563 27.97 -4.97 -7.73
CA LEU A 563 26.61 -4.68 -7.30
C LEU A 563 25.61 -4.79 -8.45
N GLU A 564 25.94 -4.27 -9.63
CA GLU A 564 25.10 -4.39 -10.83
C GLU A 564 24.90 -5.85 -11.24
N LYS A 565 25.96 -6.67 -11.22
CA LYS A 565 25.86 -8.12 -11.45
C LYS A 565 24.98 -8.80 -10.40
N LYS A 566 25.13 -8.44 -9.12
CA LYS A 566 24.31 -8.98 -8.03
C LYS A 566 22.83 -8.68 -8.23
N ILE A 567 22.48 -7.46 -8.62
CA ILE A 567 21.09 -7.05 -8.91
C ILE A 567 20.52 -7.85 -10.09
N LYS A 568 21.29 -7.99 -11.18
CA LYS A 568 20.89 -8.80 -12.35
C LYS A 568 20.63 -10.26 -11.99
N THR A 569 21.48 -10.86 -11.18
CA THR A 569 21.29 -12.23 -10.68
C THR A 569 20.07 -12.33 -9.77
N GLY A 570 19.90 -11.37 -8.85
CA GLY A 570 18.75 -11.30 -7.96
C GLY A 570 17.42 -11.28 -8.72
N LEU A 571 17.30 -10.39 -9.72
CA LEU A 571 16.11 -10.29 -10.57
C LEU A 571 15.76 -11.58 -11.32
N ARG A 572 16.78 -12.30 -11.84
CA ARG A 572 16.56 -13.57 -12.56
C ARG A 572 16.04 -14.69 -11.66
N ASN A 573 16.28 -14.59 -10.36
CA ASN A 573 15.91 -15.63 -9.39
C ASN A 573 14.54 -15.39 -8.73
N VAL A 574 13.85 -14.28 -9.02
CA VAL A 574 12.52 -13.99 -8.46
C VAL A 574 11.44 -14.70 -9.29
N GLU A 575 10.39 -15.21 -8.62
CA GLU A 575 9.23 -15.87 -9.23
C GLU A 575 8.51 -15.03 -10.30
N SER A 576 8.64 -13.70 -10.25
CA SER A 576 8.04 -12.74 -11.19
C SER A 576 8.88 -12.50 -12.45
N ALA A 577 9.93 -13.28 -12.69
CA ALA A 577 10.85 -13.09 -13.82
C ALA A 577 10.17 -13.42 -15.17
N GLN A 578 9.53 -12.43 -15.78
CA GLN A 578 9.27 -12.44 -17.23
C GLN A 578 10.54 -11.99 -17.95
N ALA A 579 11.02 -12.82 -18.90
CA ALA A 579 12.28 -12.59 -19.62
C ALA A 579 12.35 -11.21 -20.31
N ASP A 580 11.21 -10.67 -20.77
CA ASP A 580 11.13 -9.39 -21.48
C ASP A 580 11.32 -8.16 -20.56
N VAL A 581 11.03 -8.26 -19.25
CA VAL A 581 11.17 -7.14 -18.29
C VAL A 581 12.62 -6.99 -17.81
N THR A 582 13.35 -8.10 -17.72
CA THR A 582 14.74 -8.12 -17.24
C THR A 582 15.75 -7.47 -18.20
N ASP A 583 15.49 -7.46 -19.50
CA ASP A 583 16.38 -6.86 -20.51
C ASP A 583 16.14 -5.35 -20.72
N GLY A 584 15.02 -4.80 -20.23
CA GLY A 584 14.66 -3.38 -20.37
C GLY A 584 15.09 -2.47 -19.22
N LEU A 585 15.51 -3.00 -18.07
CA LEU A 585 15.89 -2.20 -16.90
C LEU A 585 17.36 -1.75 -16.99
N ASP A 586 17.60 -0.43 -17.02
CA ASP A 586 18.96 0.12 -16.97
C ASP A 586 19.52 0.06 -15.54
N ILE A 587 20.21 -1.04 -15.22
CA ILE A 587 20.82 -1.28 -13.92
C ILE A 587 22.21 -0.64 -13.91
N LYS A 588 22.30 0.64 -13.50
CA LYS A 588 23.57 1.37 -13.36
C LYS A 588 23.58 2.30 -12.15
N PHE A 589 24.76 2.47 -11.55
CA PHE A 589 25.02 3.45 -10.48
C PHE A 589 25.67 4.73 -11.03
N GLU A 590 24.95 5.43 -11.91
CA GLU A 590 25.49 6.58 -12.66
C GLU A 590 25.92 7.74 -11.74
N LEU A 591 25.14 8.07 -10.70
CA LEU A 591 25.44 9.20 -9.82
C LEU A 591 26.72 8.95 -9.02
N CYS A 592 26.88 7.74 -8.49
CA CYS A 592 28.08 7.33 -7.78
C CYS A 592 29.29 7.24 -8.72
N GLN A 593 29.11 6.70 -9.92
CA GLN A 593 30.19 6.57 -10.91
C GLN A 593 30.76 7.95 -11.30
N THR A 594 29.90 8.91 -11.62
CA THR A 594 30.29 10.29 -11.93
C THR A 594 30.97 10.95 -10.72
N ALA A 595 30.39 10.81 -9.52
CA ALA A 595 30.97 11.39 -8.31
C ALA A 595 32.35 10.81 -7.97
N CYS A 596 32.57 9.50 -8.20
CA CYS A 596 33.88 8.88 -8.03
C CYS A 596 34.89 9.46 -9.02
N GLN A 597 34.50 9.61 -10.30
CA GLN A 597 35.40 10.09 -11.35
C GLN A 597 35.83 11.54 -11.13
N GLU A 598 34.90 12.40 -10.72
CA GLU A 598 35.15 13.79 -10.32
C GLU A 598 35.95 13.86 -9.01
N GLY A 599 35.57 13.05 -8.01
CA GLY A 599 36.26 13.00 -6.72
C GLY A 599 37.72 12.58 -6.85
N ILE A 600 38.02 11.59 -7.70
CA ILE A 600 39.39 11.18 -8.01
C ILE A 600 40.16 12.32 -8.69
N GLN A 601 39.57 13.01 -9.68
CA GLN A 601 40.24 14.16 -10.32
C GLN A 601 40.61 15.22 -9.29
N GLN A 602 39.63 15.62 -8.48
CA GLN A 602 39.78 16.67 -7.49
C GLN A 602 40.82 16.29 -6.45
N LEU A 603 40.78 15.07 -5.91
CA LEU A 603 41.76 14.61 -4.93
C LEU A 603 43.18 14.53 -5.51
N CYS A 604 43.35 14.09 -6.77
CA CYS A 604 44.66 14.12 -7.42
C CYS A 604 45.21 15.55 -7.51
N GLU A 605 44.41 16.51 -7.96
CA GLU A 605 44.82 17.92 -8.05
C GLU A 605 45.08 18.52 -6.67
N THR A 606 44.15 18.38 -5.74
CA THR A 606 44.28 18.91 -4.38
C THR A 606 45.53 18.35 -3.68
N THR A 607 45.79 17.05 -3.80
CA THR A 607 47.00 16.41 -3.25
C THR A 607 48.25 17.00 -3.88
N ALA A 608 48.29 17.13 -5.21
CA ALA A 608 49.43 17.69 -5.93
C ALA A 608 49.77 19.13 -5.54
N TYR A 609 48.76 20.01 -5.44
CA TYR A 609 48.96 21.41 -5.09
C TYR A 609 49.28 21.60 -3.60
N LYS A 610 48.70 20.78 -2.71
CA LYS A 610 49.12 20.75 -1.31
C LYS A 610 50.58 20.34 -1.20
N VAL A 611 50.97 19.23 -1.82
CA VAL A 611 52.36 18.75 -1.80
C VAL A 611 53.30 19.82 -2.32
N THR A 612 52.99 20.43 -3.46
CA THR A 612 53.88 21.40 -4.09
C THR A 612 53.99 22.69 -3.28
N PHE A 613 52.87 23.32 -2.92
CA PHE A 613 52.88 24.68 -2.39
C PHE A 613 52.84 24.76 -0.86
N TYR A 614 52.40 23.70 -0.19
CA TYR A 614 52.35 23.62 1.27
C TYR A 614 53.48 22.74 1.81
N ASP A 615 53.56 21.47 1.42
CA ASP A 615 54.58 20.54 1.96
C ASP A 615 55.99 20.91 1.47
N LEU A 616 56.16 21.16 0.16
CA LEU A 616 57.40 21.61 -0.48
C LEU A 616 57.50 23.14 -0.62
N GLY A 617 56.57 23.89 -0.01
CA GLY A 617 56.53 25.34 -0.10
C GLY A 617 57.85 25.99 0.36
N HIS A 618 58.45 25.49 1.43
CA HIS A 618 59.74 25.97 1.92
C HIS A 618 60.88 25.77 0.90
N VAL A 619 60.89 24.65 0.17
CA VAL A 619 61.89 24.39 -0.88
C VAL A 619 61.68 25.32 -2.07
N LEU A 620 60.43 25.51 -2.48
CA LEU A 620 60.11 26.39 -3.60
C LEU A 620 60.35 27.86 -3.28
N TRP A 621 59.90 28.34 -2.12
CA TRP A 621 59.88 29.77 -1.79
C TRP A 621 61.13 30.26 -1.07
N ASP A 622 61.76 29.43 -0.23
CA ASP A 622 62.88 29.86 0.63
C ASP A 622 64.25 29.34 0.17
N ILE A 623 64.27 28.40 -0.78
CA ILE A 623 65.53 27.79 -1.29
C ILE A 623 65.71 28.07 -2.79
N LEU A 624 64.81 27.62 -3.65
CA LEU A 624 65.03 27.60 -5.10
C LEU A 624 65.33 29.00 -5.67
N TYR A 625 66.52 29.18 -6.25
CA TYR A 625 67.05 30.40 -6.88
C TYR A 625 67.15 31.65 -6.00
N ILE A 626 67.13 31.52 -4.67
CA ILE A 626 67.36 32.67 -3.79
C ILE A 626 68.83 33.05 -3.77
N GLY A 627 69.11 34.36 -3.92
CA GLY A 627 70.47 34.89 -3.91
C GLY A 627 71.21 34.60 -5.22
N ASP A 628 72.00 33.53 -5.25
CA ASP A 628 72.80 33.12 -6.42
C ASP A 628 72.32 31.78 -7.00
N ILE A 629 72.01 31.78 -8.30
CA ILE A 629 71.37 30.65 -9.00
C ILE A 629 72.28 29.43 -9.01
N ALA A 630 73.60 29.62 -9.19
CA ALA A 630 74.55 28.51 -9.20
C ALA A 630 74.64 27.78 -7.84
N SER A 631 74.31 28.47 -6.75
CA SER A 631 74.34 27.92 -5.38
C SER A 631 73.01 27.37 -4.86
N SER A 632 71.89 27.77 -5.49
CA SER A 632 70.53 27.47 -5.01
C SER A 632 69.68 26.85 -6.12
N ARG A 633 70.19 25.75 -6.68
CA ARG A 633 69.62 25.03 -7.82
C ARG A 633 68.50 24.06 -7.41
N ILE A 634 67.93 23.36 -8.40
CA ILE A 634 66.74 22.51 -8.24
C ILE A 634 66.99 21.19 -7.49
N GLU A 635 68.22 20.79 -7.20
CA GLU A 635 68.55 19.44 -6.72
C GLU A 635 67.88 19.11 -5.38
N ILE A 636 67.72 20.10 -4.49
CA ILE A 636 66.99 19.91 -3.23
C ILE A 636 65.52 19.59 -3.51
N LEU A 637 64.88 20.27 -4.47
CA LEU A 637 63.50 19.97 -4.85
C LEU A 637 63.36 18.57 -5.43
N LEU A 638 64.30 18.14 -6.29
CA LEU A 638 64.29 16.79 -6.85
C LEU A 638 64.41 15.72 -5.74
N ARG A 639 65.36 15.91 -4.82
CA ARG A 639 65.59 15.00 -3.69
C ARG A 639 64.38 14.88 -2.75
N GLU A 640 63.65 15.97 -2.51
CA GLU A 640 62.45 15.94 -1.66
C GLU A 640 61.22 15.41 -2.42
N LEU A 641 61.20 15.46 -3.76
CA LEU A 641 60.14 14.88 -4.60
C LEU A 641 60.25 13.36 -4.73
N ASP A 642 61.47 12.79 -4.74
CA ASP A 642 61.70 11.34 -4.82
C ASP A 642 60.88 10.53 -3.80
N PRO A 643 61.00 10.75 -2.47
CA PRO A 643 60.26 9.96 -1.48
C PRO A 643 58.74 10.15 -1.57
N ILE A 644 58.28 11.29 -2.09
CA ILE A 644 56.85 11.57 -2.34
C ILE A 644 56.34 10.74 -3.52
N LEU A 645 57.12 10.66 -4.60
CA LEU A 645 56.82 9.82 -5.76
C LEU A 645 56.83 8.33 -5.39
N GLU A 646 57.76 7.90 -4.56
CA GLU A 646 57.80 6.54 -4.00
C GLU A 646 56.54 6.26 -3.16
N THR A 647 56.14 7.20 -2.30
CA THR A 647 54.93 7.07 -1.47
C THR A 647 53.68 6.94 -2.33
N ILE A 648 53.49 7.81 -3.34
CA ILE A 648 52.35 7.75 -4.25
C ILE A 648 52.38 6.44 -5.06
N SER A 649 53.54 6.02 -5.54
CA SER A 649 53.70 4.81 -6.33
C SER A 649 53.44 3.53 -5.52
N GLY A 650 53.88 3.49 -4.27
CA GLY A 650 53.67 2.36 -3.37
C GLY A 650 52.25 2.27 -2.82
N MET A 651 51.61 3.41 -2.55
CA MET A 651 50.30 3.43 -1.89
C MET A 651 49.12 3.52 -2.84
N VAL A 652 49.21 4.30 -3.92
CA VAL A 652 48.05 4.57 -4.80
C VAL A 652 47.83 3.42 -5.79
N HIS A 653 46.57 3.03 -5.93
CA HIS A 653 46.11 2.00 -6.85
C HIS A 653 46.53 2.28 -8.30
N ASN A 654 46.98 1.25 -9.02
CA ASN A 654 47.59 1.36 -10.36
C ASN A 654 46.72 2.15 -11.37
N LYS A 655 45.39 1.94 -11.39
CA LYS A 655 44.43 2.65 -12.26
C LYS A 655 44.38 4.17 -12.05
N VAL A 656 44.83 4.68 -10.90
CA VAL A 656 44.79 6.11 -10.54
C VAL A 656 46.20 6.69 -10.38
N ARG A 657 47.22 5.87 -10.12
CA ARG A 657 48.61 6.27 -9.88
C ARG A 657 49.13 7.27 -10.92
N ASN A 658 49.04 6.94 -12.22
CA ASN A 658 49.54 7.83 -13.27
C ASN A 658 48.82 9.17 -13.28
N ARG A 659 47.53 9.20 -12.93
CA ARG A 659 46.76 10.45 -12.82
C ARG A 659 47.24 11.30 -11.65
N ALA A 660 47.52 10.69 -10.50
CA ALA A 660 48.05 11.37 -9.32
C ALA A 660 49.46 11.92 -9.59
N ILE A 661 50.36 11.12 -10.17
CA ILE A 661 51.72 11.55 -10.52
C ILE A 661 51.67 12.65 -11.60
N THR A 662 50.78 12.54 -12.60
CA THR A 662 50.58 13.60 -13.60
C THR A 662 50.09 14.90 -12.99
N ALA A 663 49.20 14.85 -11.99
CA ALA A 663 48.75 16.03 -11.28
C ALA A 663 49.89 16.66 -10.48
N LEU A 664 50.71 15.85 -9.79
CA LEU A 664 51.90 16.30 -9.07
C LEU A 664 52.89 16.98 -10.02
N MET A 665 53.22 16.34 -11.14
CA MET A 665 54.10 16.91 -12.18
C MET A 665 53.60 18.27 -12.68
N LYS A 666 52.29 18.40 -12.95
CA LYS A 666 51.73 19.68 -13.38
C LYS A 666 51.84 20.74 -12.29
N ALA A 667 51.56 20.38 -11.03
CA ALA A 667 51.68 21.30 -9.92
C ALA A 667 53.14 21.74 -9.71
N THR A 668 54.12 20.83 -9.81
CA THR A 668 55.54 21.16 -9.69
C THR A 668 56.03 22.03 -10.85
N PHE A 669 55.54 21.82 -12.08
CA PHE A 669 55.82 22.72 -13.21
C PHE A 669 55.21 24.12 -13.01
N ASP A 670 53.98 24.20 -12.49
CA ASP A 670 53.37 25.47 -12.07
C ASP A 670 54.21 26.15 -10.98
N GLY A 671 54.69 25.38 -9.99
CA GLY A 671 55.56 25.86 -8.91
C GLY A 671 56.88 26.41 -9.44
N PHE A 672 57.52 25.68 -10.35
CA PHE A 672 58.75 26.13 -11.04
C PHE A 672 58.53 27.44 -11.82
N LEU A 673 57.44 27.54 -12.58
CA LEU A 673 57.09 28.78 -13.29
C LEU A 673 56.79 29.94 -12.33
N LEU A 674 56.10 29.67 -11.23
CA LEU A 674 55.81 30.69 -10.22
C LEU A 674 57.10 31.19 -9.55
N VAL A 675 58.08 30.34 -9.30
CA VAL A 675 59.39 30.77 -8.79
C VAL A 675 60.09 31.71 -9.79
N LEU A 676 60.03 31.41 -11.09
CA LEU A 676 60.66 32.23 -12.13
C LEU A 676 59.95 33.56 -12.41
N LEU A 677 58.61 33.57 -12.36
CA LEU A 677 57.77 34.70 -12.80
C LEU A 677 57.11 35.46 -11.64
N ALA A 678 57.16 34.91 -10.44
CA ALA A 678 56.43 35.40 -9.27
C ALA A 678 57.13 35.00 -7.96
N GLY A 679 58.45 34.82 -7.98
CA GLY A 679 59.24 34.35 -6.84
C GLY A 679 59.55 35.40 -5.75
N GLY A 680 59.28 36.68 -5.98
CA GLY A 680 59.60 37.75 -5.03
C GLY A 680 61.06 38.26 -5.10
N PRO A 681 61.37 39.37 -4.42
CA PRO A 681 62.51 40.23 -4.74
C PRO A 681 63.91 39.65 -4.44
N LEU A 682 64.00 38.49 -3.79
CA LEU A 682 65.27 37.81 -3.48
C LEU A 682 65.84 37.02 -4.66
N ARG A 683 65.12 36.98 -5.79
CA ARG A 683 65.50 36.26 -7.00
C ARG A 683 65.81 37.26 -8.12
N ALA A 684 66.90 37.06 -8.82
CA ALA A 684 67.28 37.87 -9.96
C ALA A 684 68.08 37.02 -10.96
N PHE A 685 67.69 37.05 -12.24
CA PHE A 685 68.24 36.19 -13.30
C PHE A 685 68.96 37.03 -14.35
N THR A 686 70.19 36.65 -14.69
CA THR A 686 70.92 37.18 -15.85
C THR A 686 70.60 36.37 -17.10
N ARG A 687 71.13 36.79 -18.26
CA ARG A 687 71.02 36.02 -19.50
C ARG A 687 71.86 34.73 -19.46
N GLN A 688 72.97 34.71 -18.71
CA GLN A 688 73.85 33.54 -18.63
C GLN A 688 73.21 32.41 -17.82
N ASP A 689 72.35 32.76 -16.85
CA ASP A 689 71.65 31.79 -16.01
C ASP A 689 70.58 30.98 -16.76
N SER A 690 70.17 31.42 -17.96
CA SER A 690 69.11 30.74 -18.71
C SER A 690 69.43 29.27 -19.00
N GLN A 691 70.71 28.96 -19.28
CA GLN A 691 71.14 27.58 -19.54
C GLN A 691 71.01 26.71 -18.29
N ILE A 692 71.40 27.24 -17.12
CA ILE A 692 71.30 26.54 -15.83
C ILE A 692 69.83 26.21 -15.53
N ILE A 693 68.93 27.17 -15.74
CA ILE A 693 67.49 27.00 -15.51
C ILE A 693 66.88 25.98 -16.47
N GLU A 694 67.35 25.92 -17.71
CA GLU A 694 66.89 24.92 -18.68
C GLU A 694 67.41 23.51 -18.38
N ASP A 695 68.65 23.39 -17.92
CA ASP A 695 69.22 22.13 -17.46
C ASP A 695 68.49 21.64 -16.19
N ASP A 696 68.16 22.55 -15.27
CA ASP A 696 67.35 22.26 -14.08
C ASP A 696 65.94 21.78 -14.46
N PHE A 697 65.29 22.45 -15.42
CA PHE A 697 63.98 22.02 -15.89
C PHE A 697 64.04 20.66 -16.59
N LYS A 698 65.12 20.38 -17.34
CA LYS A 698 65.35 19.06 -17.93
C LYS A 698 65.47 17.99 -16.83
N ALA A 699 66.26 18.23 -15.79
CA ALA A 699 66.38 17.30 -14.66
C ALA A 699 65.03 17.07 -13.94
N LEU A 700 64.22 18.12 -13.78
CA LEU A 700 62.86 17.99 -13.25
C LEU A 700 61.94 17.15 -14.14
N LYS A 701 62.06 17.27 -15.47
CA LYS A 701 61.31 16.40 -16.38
C LYS A 701 61.77 14.94 -16.28
N ASP A 702 63.08 14.73 -16.27
CA ASP A 702 63.70 13.40 -16.28
C ASP A 702 63.29 12.62 -15.01
N LEU A 703 63.13 13.31 -13.86
CA LEU A 703 62.56 12.75 -12.63
C LEU A 703 61.20 12.06 -12.84
N PHE A 704 60.29 12.68 -13.59
CA PHE A 704 58.95 12.11 -13.84
C PHE A 704 58.94 11.06 -14.95
N LEU A 705 59.97 11.00 -15.80
CA LEU A 705 60.17 9.92 -16.77
C LEU A 705 60.76 8.68 -16.10
N ALA A 706 61.59 8.87 -15.07
CA ALA A 706 62.23 7.84 -14.26
C ALA A 706 62.84 6.70 -15.10
N ASP A 707 63.64 7.05 -16.11
CA ASP A 707 64.28 6.12 -17.04
C ASP A 707 63.35 5.08 -17.71
N GLY A 708 62.06 5.43 -17.85
CA GLY A 708 61.03 4.58 -18.45
C GLY A 708 60.08 3.90 -17.46
N ASP A 709 60.40 3.93 -16.16
CA ASP A 709 59.55 3.38 -15.10
C ASP A 709 58.50 4.37 -14.58
N GLY A 710 58.55 5.63 -15.05
CA GLY A 710 57.69 6.73 -14.63
C GLY A 710 56.45 6.97 -15.52
N LEU A 711 56.18 8.25 -15.81
CA LEU A 711 55.09 8.66 -16.69
C LEU A 711 55.44 8.47 -18.18
N PRO A 712 54.45 8.17 -19.04
CA PRO A 712 54.63 8.19 -20.49
C PRO A 712 55.18 9.51 -21.01
N GLU A 713 56.17 9.46 -21.90
CA GLU A 713 56.88 10.63 -22.45
C GLU A 713 55.91 11.66 -23.06
N GLU A 714 54.89 11.20 -23.78
CA GLU A 714 53.86 12.06 -24.37
C GLU A 714 53.12 12.91 -23.33
N LEU A 715 52.83 12.35 -22.14
CA LEU A 715 52.14 13.08 -21.07
C LEU A 715 53.06 14.14 -20.44
N VAL A 716 54.33 13.80 -20.23
CA VAL A 716 55.35 14.71 -19.71
C VAL A 716 55.62 15.85 -20.69
N ASP A 717 55.72 15.54 -21.98
CA ASP A 717 55.95 16.54 -23.02
C ASP A 717 54.76 17.48 -23.20
N LYS A 718 53.54 16.95 -23.15
CA LYS A 718 52.33 17.78 -23.17
C LYS A 718 52.25 18.72 -21.95
N ALA A 719 52.52 18.20 -20.75
CA ALA A 719 52.48 19.00 -19.52
C ALA A 719 53.60 20.05 -19.45
N SER A 720 54.79 19.75 -19.99
CA SER A 720 55.94 20.65 -19.98
C SER A 720 55.88 21.78 -21.02
N SER A 721 54.94 21.71 -21.97
CA SER A 721 54.80 22.67 -23.08
C SER A 721 54.78 24.13 -22.63
N GLN A 722 54.04 24.45 -21.56
CA GLN A 722 53.95 25.82 -21.04
C GLN A 722 55.32 26.33 -20.57
N VAL A 723 56.06 25.51 -19.81
CA VAL A 723 57.40 25.87 -19.32
C VAL A 723 58.38 26.00 -20.50
N LYS A 724 58.41 25.02 -21.41
CA LYS A 724 59.25 25.04 -22.62
C LYS A 724 59.04 26.29 -23.47
N ASN A 725 57.81 26.82 -23.51
CA ASN A 725 57.49 28.04 -24.26
C ASN A 725 57.92 29.34 -23.54
N VAL A 726 58.00 29.32 -22.21
CA VAL A 726 58.40 30.50 -21.40
C VAL A 726 59.92 30.62 -21.28
N LEU A 727 60.64 29.50 -21.10
CA LEU A 727 62.10 29.50 -20.89
C LEU A 727 62.91 30.30 -21.94
N PRO A 728 62.58 30.28 -23.25
CA PRO A 728 63.29 31.09 -24.25
C PRO A 728 63.26 32.61 -23.99
N LEU A 729 62.27 33.12 -23.24
CA LEU A 729 62.27 34.53 -22.82
C LEU A 729 63.47 34.85 -21.93
N LEU A 730 63.93 33.89 -21.13
CA LEU A 730 65.09 34.06 -20.26
C LEU A 730 66.41 34.20 -21.04
N ARG A 731 66.49 33.66 -22.27
CA ARG A 731 67.64 33.78 -23.19
C ARG A 731 67.65 35.08 -23.99
N THR A 732 66.50 35.74 -24.12
CA THR A 732 66.31 36.94 -24.95
C THR A 732 66.89 38.17 -24.22
N ASP A 733 67.55 39.07 -24.96
CA ASP A 733 68.09 40.31 -24.40
C ASP A 733 66.98 41.29 -23.96
N SER A 734 67.31 42.16 -23.01
CA SER A 734 66.33 43.07 -22.41
C SER A 734 65.70 44.04 -23.42
N GLU A 735 66.44 44.50 -24.43
CA GLU A 735 65.94 45.45 -25.43
C GLU A 735 64.86 44.79 -26.29
N SER A 736 65.14 43.59 -26.80
CA SER A 736 64.20 42.76 -27.54
C SER A 736 62.96 42.40 -26.72
N LEU A 737 63.11 42.08 -25.43
CA LEU A 737 61.99 41.81 -24.52
C LEU A 737 61.12 43.06 -24.29
N ILE A 738 61.73 44.23 -24.12
CA ILE A 738 61.02 45.50 -23.94
C ILE A 738 60.24 45.86 -25.22
N ASP A 739 60.83 45.71 -26.39
CA ASP A 739 60.17 46.03 -27.66
C ASP A 739 59.07 45.02 -28.01
N ARG A 740 59.29 43.74 -27.69
CA ARG A 740 58.23 42.72 -27.72
C ARG A 740 57.07 43.11 -26.79
N PHE A 741 57.36 43.46 -25.54
CA PHE A 741 56.34 43.88 -24.57
C PHE A 741 55.55 45.12 -25.04
N LYS A 742 56.22 46.16 -25.55
CA LYS A 742 55.56 47.36 -26.08
C LYS A 742 54.64 47.05 -27.26
N ARG A 743 55.08 46.21 -28.20
CA ARG A 743 54.25 45.78 -29.35
C ARG A 743 52.98 45.08 -28.89
N MET A 744 53.11 44.12 -27.97
CA MET A 744 51.98 43.37 -27.42
C MET A 744 51.00 44.28 -26.64
N MET A 745 51.52 45.26 -25.90
CA MET A 745 50.69 46.25 -25.20
C MET A 745 50.00 47.23 -26.16
N ALA A 746 50.59 47.53 -27.32
CA ALA A 746 49.96 48.36 -28.35
C ALA A 746 48.89 47.59 -29.14
N GLU A 747 49.11 46.30 -29.41
CA GLU A 747 48.15 45.42 -30.07
C GLU A 747 46.91 45.12 -29.22
N SER A 748 47.08 45.05 -27.89
CA SER A 748 45.99 44.83 -26.92
C SER A 748 45.23 46.11 -26.54
N ASN A 749 45.88 47.28 -26.54
CA ASN A 749 45.23 48.58 -26.30
C ASN A 749 44.91 49.29 -27.61
N ARG A 750 43.90 48.81 -28.35
CA ARG A 750 43.42 49.47 -29.60
C ARG A 750 42.65 50.79 -29.38
N SER A 751 42.57 51.29 -28.15
CA SER A 751 41.83 52.51 -27.80
C SER A 751 42.55 53.31 -26.72
N GLY A 752 43.12 54.46 -27.10
CA GLY A 752 43.26 55.60 -26.18
C GLY A 752 44.67 56.15 -26.00
N ALA A 753 44.86 57.38 -26.48
CA ALA A 753 46.02 58.22 -26.27
C ALA A 753 46.25 58.55 -24.78
N LYS A 754 47.17 57.84 -24.11
CA LYS A 754 47.82 58.28 -22.86
C LYS A 754 49.29 57.84 -22.88
N ASN A 755 50.21 58.76 -22.54
CA ASN A 755 51.67 58.56 -22.53
C ASN A 755 52.20 57.49 -21.54
N ARG A 756 51.36 56.68 -20.88
CA ARG A 756 51.76 55.63 -19.93
C ARG A 756 51.05 54.31 -20.28
N LEU A 757 51.83 53.25 -20.49
CA LEU A 757 51.34 51.88 -20.66
C LEU A 757 50.68 51.44 -19.33
N PRO A 758 49.44 50.89 -19.34
CA PRO A 758 48.82 50.35 -18.14
C PRO A 758 49.51 49.04 -17.71
N LEU A 759 49.42 48.69 -16.42
CA LEU A 759 49.87 47.37 -15.96
C LEU A 759 48.99 46.29 -16.60
N PRO A 760 49.57 45.24 -17.22
CA PRO A 760 48.80 44.17 -17.81
C PRO A 760 48.07 43.37 -16.71
N PRO A 761 46.85 42.88 -16.97
CA PRO A 761 46.14 42.02 -16.02
C PRO A 761 46.91 40.71 -15.83
N THR A 762 46.88 40.17 -14.61
CA THR A 762 47.40 38.83 -14.35
C THR A 762 46.33 37.81 -14.75
N THR A 763 46.55 37.09 -15.86
CA THR A 763 45.58 36.11 -16.37
C THR A 763 45.70 34.72 -15.74
N GLY A 764 46.77 34.47 -14.97
CA GLY A 764 47.07 33.16 -14.39
C GLY A 764 47.59 32.13 -15.40
N HIS A 765 47.70 32.49 -16.68
CA HIS A 765 48.27 31.65 -17.73
C HIS A 765 49.59 32.23 -18.24
N TRP A 766 50.69 31.52 -17.99
CA TRP A 766 52.02 31.91 -18.43
C TRP A 766 52.24 31.56 -19.90
N SER A 767 52.56 32.55 -20.74
CA SER A 767 52.81 32.35 -22.16
C SER A 767 53.75 33.44 -22.71
N PRO A 768 54.64 33.11 -23.67
CA PRO A 768 55.48 34.12 -24.30
C PRO A 768 54.71 35.18 -25.09
N ASN A 769 53.43 34.92 -25.39
CA ASN A 769 52.53 35.86 -26.07
C ASN A 769 51.59 36.58 -25.09
N GLU A 770 51.82 36.48 -23.77
CA GLU A 770 51.08 37.23 -22.75
C GLU A 770 51.95 38.39 -22.21
N PRO A 771 51.46 39.65 -22.22
CA PRO A 771 52.26 40.80 -21.77
C PRO A 771 52.71 40.70 -20.31
N ASN A 772 51.87 40.15 -19.42
CA ASN A 772 52.19 40.02 -17.99
C ASN A 772 53.34 39.02 -17.75
N THR A 773 53.40 37.90 -18.49
CA THR A 773 54.56 36.98 -18.47
C THR A 773 55.86 37.71 -18.84
N VAL A 774 55.88 38.45 -19.95
CA VAL A 774 57.09 39.20 -20.38
C VAL A 774 57.48 40.29 -19.38
N LEU A 775 56.48 41.01 -18.82
CA LEU A 775 56.71 42.00 -17.78
C LEU A 775 57.35 41.38 -16.54
N ARG A 776 56.89 40.20 -16.11
CA ARG A 776 57.43 39.47 -14.97
C ARG A 776 58.86 39.01 -15.23
N VAL A 777 59.18 38.50 -16.43
CA VAL A 777 60.58 38.20 -16.81
C VAL A 777 61.46 39.44 -16.67
N LEU A 778 61.00 40.62 -17.12
CA LEU A 778 61.74 41.87 -16.96
C LEU A 778 61.90 42.27 -15.48
N CYS A 779 60.90 41.99 -14.61
CA CYS A 779 60.94 42.31 -13.18
C CYS A 779 62.06 41.57 -12.44
N TYR A 780 62.30 40.32 -12.81
CA TYR A 780 63.37 39.48 -12.25
C TYR A 780 64.67 39.53 -13.06
N ARG A 781 64.75 40.32 -14.13
CA ARG A 781 65.96 40.42 -14.95
C ARG A 781 67.00 41.28 -14.22
N TYR A 782 68.14 40.68 -13.87
CA TYR A 782 69.31 41.42 -13.37
C TYR A 782 70.04 42.11 -14.54
N ASP A 783 69.47 43.22 -15.00
CA ASP A 783 70.00 44.01 -16.10
C ASP A 783 69.62 45.49 -15.95
N GLU A 784 70.53 46.38 -16.35
CA GLU A 784 70.36 47.81 -16.19
C GLU A 784 69.25 48.36 -17.09
N THR A 785 69.13 47.84 -18.31
CA THR A 785 68.13 48.26 -19.31
C THR A 785 66.71 47.88 -18.86
N ALA A 786 66.52 46.63 -18.39
CA ALA A 786 65.25 46.19 -17.81
C ALA A 786 64.84 47.02 -16.59
N THR A 787 65.78 47.27 -15.67
CA THR A 787 65.54 48.04 -14.44
C THR A 787 65.18 49.50 -14.73
N LYS A 788 65.87 50.15 -15.67
CA LYS A 788 65.58 51.53 -16.12
C LYS A 788 64.19 51.62 -16.75
N PHE A 789 63.83 50.64 -17.60
CA PHE A 789 62.51 50.58 -18.22
C PHE A 789 61.38 50.46 -17.19
N LEU A 790 61.47 49.52 -16.24
CA LEU A 790 60.43 49.31 -15.23
C LEU A 790 60.25 50.53 -14.30
N LYS A 791 61.37 51.19 -13.94
CA LYS A 791 61.33 52.44 -13.16
C LYS A 791 60.62 53.55 -13.94
N LYS A 792 60.97 53.75 -15.21
CA LYS A 792 60.42 54.84 -16.05
C LYS A 792 58.93 54.63 -16.39
N THR A 793 58.54 53.39 -16.68
CA THR A 793 57.19 53.08 -17.17
C THR A 793 56.17 52.92 -16.04
N TYR A 794 56.54 52.24 -14.95
CA TYR A 794 55.61 51.84 -13.89
C TYR A 794 56.01 52.32 -12.48
N ASN A 795 57.18 52.95 -12.32
CA ASN A 795 57.72 53.37 -11.03
C ASN A 795 57.82 52.22 -10.00
N LEU A 796 58.16 51.00 -10.44
CA LEU A 796 58.26 49.85 -9.55
C LEU A 796 59.40 50.04 -8.51
N PRO A 797 59.19 49.64 -7.25
CA PRO A 797 60.21 49.72 -6.20
C PRO A 797 61.27 48.63 -6.35
N LYS A 798 62.46 48.86 -5.78
CA LYS A 798 63.57 47.86 -5.75
C LYS A 798 63.40 46.82 -4.65
N LYS A 799 62.74 47.19 -3.55
CA LYS A 799 62.44 46.38 -2.38
C LYS A 799 61.01 46.74 -1.93
N ILE A 800 60.32 45.80 -1.32
CA ILE A 800 59.01 46.03 -0.69
C ILE A 800 59.22 46.68 0.66
#